data_AF-A0A7Y2L746-F1
#
_entry.id   AF-A0A7Y2L746-F1
#
_cell.length_a   1.000
_cell.length_b   1.000
_cell.length_c   1.000
_cell.angle_alpha   90.00
_cell.angle_beta   90.00
_cell.angle_gamma   90.00
#
_symmetry.space_group_name_H-M   'P 1'
#
loop_
_entity.id
_entity.type
_entity.pdbx_description
1 polymer ?
#
loop_
_entity_poly.entity_id
_entity_poly.type
_entity_poly.pdbx_seq_one_letter_code
_entity_poly.pdbx_strand_id
1 'polypeptide(L)'
;MFSQRSRLFSILVAALLIFSLIFPSVPQIAFAATSKTFDFIEVTDFHGYLQNDGKTSDSTLYKQQIAAVMAKQIKDIKAQNPDRTVILSGGDMFQGTPLSNVLRGKPVIEMMKNIGFDAMALGNHEYDWGIESVIDTNNATLKNSTIPVLAANVYDKTTGKPVSYVKPYVVIERDGVKIGIIGIVDNKEFPTIIMPAFIQNVDFKDPVPIVNDLAQQLRQQGVKIVVVLAHMGAYQDSSGNVSGNLIDFAKQVKGVDAIFGGHTHTIVTTRVNGIPVGVAANYGKGIIDLKITINEDGTVTAGDTQYIDLTKIYSTPNIDPKYIDPEVQAIVDKANQDVGPIFNEVIGKAAIDLTRTQSAKPYGDSLLGNWAAEVTRKAVNADFGFANNGGLRIDIPKGDITVGMMYQLMPFDNTIVTMKMTGAQIKTILEQAVQDGGKGIQVAGLSFKYDPTRPSMHRVFDMRKSDGTPIDMNKSYLVATNNFMGTGGDGFTGFTDPEVKKSFVDTYKLVRDAFIEAVKEQGTITSVIDKRIAPATKEGTLITVLATSDIHGNIFPWDYNTAKPANRGLAKVSTYVKQVREKYPYVVLIDNGDTIQGTPLSYYYDKIDTKTEYPLAKVMGAMKYDTWTLGNHEFNYGLEVLNRVIKDMRSEGIHVLSANTYRDDGTNYVDAYYIKTFNTPQGPVKVGILGLTTKMIPAWENKENYAGLHFNDLVDEAKKWVPKLRQAGADIVVVTMHSGEEKPTDIIPENQVIAVATNVDGIDAIVAGHTHVNIPQHDYKNPSGQTVIVTEPGKWGEYVSQIYFDITKNDQGKWVIADKWSTTIKMDDSIQADPEIINLAQPYHDATLKYIGTKIGVATGDFLGTEQTIKPTAIMDLINKVQKYYAKTDLSIAAPLSSSAKILKGDITIQDIMGVYVYENYLYGIKMTGKQLKAWLEWSARYYKQVSSPNDPITKDPTLNIPDYNLDQLYGASYVIDLTQPAGHRIKNLKVNGKLVKDDDVFTVAINNYRFNGGGGFMQAAGITNPEIVFDSAKAYGDDGQVRNLMIRYIQEHGTISPVVESDWYISTTPVQEEVEVSQGTTQPSQQTEQQTASQPVYNYGIVTASALNVREGAGLGYKVIGVLPAGKVVTLLEEVNGWYKIDYNGKTGYIYSKYVAATPNPSNVVVLKAVKVTAKSGLNVRVNNSINARKIGAVPYGTELKVVGEYNGWYQVLYNGGFGYVYAKYTK
;
A
#
# COMPACT_ATOMS: atom_id res chain seq x y z
N MET A 1 17.60 -11.08 -70.56
CA MET A 1 18.52 -10.86 -69.40
C MET A 1 18.05 -11.63 -68.16
N PHE A 2 18.01 -12.97 -68.22
CA PHE A 2 17.76 -13.85 -67.07
C PHE A 2 18.40 -15.23 -67.31
N SER A 3 19.69 -15.28 -67.67
CA SER A 3 20.41 -16.57 -67.80
C SER A 3 21.88 -16.56 -67.35
N GLN A 4 22.39 -15.47 -66.77
CA GLN A 4 23.79 -15.38 -66.34
C GLN A 4 24.04 -15.37 -64.82
N ARG A 5 22.99 -15.44 -63.97
CA ARG A 5 23.16 -15.46 -62.50
C ARG A 5 23.11 -16.84 -61.84
N SER A 6 22.72 -17.91 -62.53
CA SER A 6 22.66 -19.25 -61.91
C SER A 6 23.97 -20.05 -61.98
N ARG A 7 24.89 -19.75 -62.93
CA ARG A 7 26.16 -20.50 -63.06
C ARG A 7 27.24 -20.08 -62.05
N LEU A 8 27.26 -18.83 -61.59
CA LEU A 8 28.22 -18.35 -60.59
C LEU A 8 27.92 -18.86 -59.17
N PHE A 9 26.65 -19.08 -58.83
CA PHE A 9 26.27 -19.58 -57.51
C PHE A 9 26.57 -21.08 -57.35
N SER A 10 26.38 -21.88 -58.41
CA SER A 10 26.69 -23.32 -58.38
C SER A 10 28.20 -23.61 -58.32
N ILE A 11 29.05 -22.77 -58.92
CA ILE A 11 30.51 -22.93 -58.84
C ILE A 11 31.02 -22.53 -57.45
N LEU A 12 30.44 -21.51 -56.81
CA LEU A 12 30.84 -21.10 -55.46
C LEU A 12 30.46 -22.15 -54.40
N VAL A 13 29.28 -22.77 -54.54
CA VAL A 13 28.82 -23.83 -53.62
C VAL A 13 29.60 -25.13 -53.83
N ALA A 14 29.96 -25.47 -55.07
CA ALA A 14 30.83 -26.62 -55.34
C ALA A 14 32.27 -26.40 -54.86
N ALA A 15 32.82 -25.18 -54.97
CA ALA A 15 34.14 -24.85 -54.44
C ALA A 15 34.17 -24.89 -52.90
N LEU A 16 33.10 -24.44 -52.22
CA LEU A 16 32.96 -24.53 -50.77
C LEU A 16 32.80 -25.98 -50.26
N LEU A 17 32.14 -26.84 -51.03
CA LEU A 17 31.98 -28.27 -50.68
C LEU A 17 33.24 -29.10 -50.98
N ILE A 18 34.10 -28.68 -51.90
CA ILE A 18 35.40 -29.33 -52.15
C ILE A 18 36.45 -28.83 -51.15
N PHE A 19 36.36 -27.58 -50.69
CA PHE A 19 37.28 -27.05 -49.65
C PHE A 19 37.08 -27.70 -48.28
N SER A 20 35.87 -28.20 -47.98
CA SER A 20 35.60 -28.93 -46.73
C SER A 20 36.05 -30.40 -46.74
N LEU A 21 36.53 -30.93 -47.87
CA LEU A 21 36.94 -32.33 -48.03
C LEU A 21 38.48 -32.53 -48.09
N ILE A 22 39.29 -31.46 -48.01
CA ILE A 22 40.76 -31.53 -48.20
C ILE A 22 41.58 -31.25 -46.90
N PHE A 23 40.94 -30.96 -45.76
CA PHE A 23 41.64 -30.90 -44.47
C PHE A 23 41.19 -32.03 -43.53
N PRO A 24 41.74 -33.25 -43.64
CA PRO A 24 41.68 -34.19 -42.53
C PRO A 24 42.58 -33.65 -41.40
N SER A 25 42.01 -33.54 -40.20
CA SER A 25 42.72 -33.44 -38.93
C SER A 25 43.70 -32.26 -38.77
N VAL A 26 43.17 -31.09 -38.41
CA VAL A 26 43.87 -30.25 -37.42
C VAL A 26 43.46 -30.81 -36.05
N PRO A 27 44.40 -31.27 -35.20
CA PRO A 27 44.07 -31.64 -33.84
C PRO A 27 43.54 -30.39 -33.15
N GLN A 28 42.23 -30.37 -32.90
CA GLN A 28 41.64 -29.45 -31.96
C GLN A 28 42.17 -29.90 -30.60
N ILE A 29 43.25 -29.27 -30.14
CA ILE A 29 43.68 -29.37 -28.75
C ILE A 29 42.53 -28.75 -27.96
N ALA A 30 41.62 -29.61 -27.50
CA ALA A 30 40.74 -29.29 -26.41
C ALA A 30 41.67 -29.00 -25.23
N PHE A 31 41.88 -27.73 -24.92
CA PHE A 31 42.34 -27.38 -23.58
C PHE A 31 41.28 -27.92 -22.64
N ALA A 32 41.64 -28.95 -21.86
CA ALA A 32 40.84 -29.35 -20.71
C ALA A 32 40.63 -28.09 -19.87
N ALA A 33 39.40 -27.59 -19.81
CA ALA A 33 39.06 -26.42 -19.02
C ALA A 33 39.11 -26.84 -17.56
N THR A 34 40.26 -26.66 -16.91
CA THR A 34 40.41 -26.91 -15.47
C THR A 34 39.45 -26.02 -14.69
N SER A 35 38.80 -26.56 -13.66
CA SER A 35 37.92 -25.80 -12.77
C SER A 35 38.62 -24.56 -12.18
N LYS A 36 37.86 -23.49 -11.99
CA LYS A 36 38.37 -22.22 -11.44
C LYS A 36 37.64 -21.85 -10.15
N THR A 37 38.35 -21.84 -9.02
CA THR A 37 37.82 -21.40 -7.73
C THR A 37 38.21 -19.97 -7.42
N PHE A 38 37.22 -19.16 -7.04
CA PHE A 38 37.32 -17.76 -6.66
C PHE A 38 37.06 -17.62 -5.16
N ASP A 39 37.88 -16.81 -4.49
CA ASP A 39 37.70 -16.48 -3.06
C ASP A 39 36.99 -15.13 -2.95
N PHE A 40 35.85 -15.11 -2.26
CA PHE A 40 35.11 -13.91 -1.92
C PHE A 40 35.30 -13.63 -0.44
N ILE A 41 36.06 -12.56 -0.17
CA ILE A 41 36.38 -12.13 1.19
C ILE A 41 35.56 -10.89 1.51
N GLU A 42 34.77 -10.95 2.58
CA GLU A 42 33.86 -9.88 2.94
C GLU A 42 34.11 -9.36 4.37
N VAL A 43 34.03 -8.02 4.50
CA VAL A 43 34.14 -7.28 5.76
C VAL A 43 33.00 -6.26 5.87
N THR A 44 32.18 -6.37 6.91
CA THR A 44 31.07 -5.44 7.18
C THR A 44 31.23 -4.76 8.54
N ASP A 45 30.53 -3.64 8.72
CA ASP A 45 30.34 -2.98 10.02
C ASP A 45 31.66 -2.71 10.74
N PHE A 46 32.68 -2.26 10.00
CA PHE A 46 34.00 -1.99 10.56
C PHE A 46 33.99 -0.79 11.52
N HIS A 47 33.10 0.18 11.30
CA HIS A 47 32.86 1.32 12.18
C HIS A 47 34.13 2.10 12.60
N GLY A 48 35.13 2.13 11.72
CA GLY A 48 36.39 2.82 11.98
C GLY A 48 37.30 2.18 13.03
N TYR A 49 37.12 0.90 13.38
CA TYR A 49 37.93 0.18 14.37
C TYR A 49 39.35 -0.16 13.86
N LEU A 50 40.12 0.87 13.51
CA LEU A 50 41.52 0.77 13.10
C LEU A 50 42.39 0.16 14.20
N GLN A 51 42.08 0.50 15.44
CA GLN A 51 42.67 -0.03 16.66
C GLN A 51 41.64 0.06 17.79
N ASN A 52 41.92 -0.64 18.90
CA ASN A 52 41.16 -0.48 20.14
C ASN A 52 42.06 -0.67 21.37
N ASP A 53 41.55 -0.37 22.56
CA ASP A 53 42.18 -0.74 23.82
C ASP A 53 41.74 -2.14 24.26
N GLY A 54 42.71 -3.02 24.47
CA GLY A 54 42.55 -4.35 25.05
C GLY A 54 43.02 -4.39 26.50
N LYS A 55 42.58 -5.40 27.25
CA LYS A 55 43.05 -5.69 28.61
C LYS A 55 43.49 -7.14 28.71
N THR A 56 44.61 -7.38 29.37
CA THR A 56 45.03 -8.71 29.83
C THR A 56 44.18 -9.17 31.02
N SER A 57 44.32 -10.44 31.41
CA SER A 57 43.63 -10.99 32.58
C SER A 57 44.00 -10.27 33.90
N ASP A 58 45.19 -9.67 33.98
CA ASP A 58 45.62 -8.82 35.10
C ASP A 58 45.23 -7.34 34.93
N SER A 59 44.37 -7.03 33.95
CA SER A 59 43.88 -5.68 33.61
C SER A 59 44.91 -4.71 33.03
N THR A 60 46.10 -5.18 32.64
CA THR A 60 47.07 -4.37 31.90
C THR A 60 46.51 -3.96 30.53
N LEU A 61 46.50 -2.67 30.24
CA LEU A 61 46.04 -2.12 28.97
C LEU A 61 47.09 -2.33 27.88
N TYR A 62 46.66 -2.72 26.68
CA TYR A 62 47.49 -2.75 25.47
C TYR A 62 46.67 -2.35 24.25
N LYS A 63 47.33 -1.90 23.18
CA LYS A 63 46.65 -1.52 21.93
C LYS A 63 46.45 -2.75 21.04
N GLN A 64 45.21 -2.99 20.66
CA GLN A 64 44.82 -4.02 19.71
C GLN A 64 45.00 -3.50 18.27
N GLN A 65 45.83 -4.16 17.48
CA GLN A 65 46.20 -3.76 16.11
C GLN A 65 45.20 -4.31 15.07
N ILE A 66 43.91 -3.99 15.26
CA ILE A 66 42.78 -4.60 14.54
C ILE A 66 42.93 -4.50 13.01
N ALA A 67 43.08 -3.28 12.48
CA ALA A 67 43.20 -3.08 11.03
C ALA A 67 44.41 -3.79 10.42
N ALA A 68 45.56 -3.73 11.08
CA ALA A 68 46.79 -4.32 10.58
C ALA A 68 46.73 -5.86 10.56
N VAL A 69 46.09 -6.47 11.56
CA VAL A 69 45.85 -7.93 11.60
C VAL A 69 44.86 -8.37 10.53
N MET A 70 43.74 -7.64 10.39
CA MET A 70 42.75 -7.92 9.35
C MET A 70 43.36 -7.79 7.94
N ALA A 71 44.12 -6.72 7.70
CA ALA A 71 44.82 -6.50 6.43
C ALA A 71 45.78 -7.66 6.11
N LYS A 72 46.54 -8.13 7.11
CA LYS A 72 47.46 -9.24 6.93
C LYS A 72 46.74 -10.53 6.55
N GLN A 73 45.66 -10.87 7.25
CA GLN A 73 44.87 -12.07 6.96
C GLN A 73 44.33 -12.03 5.52
N ILE A 74 43.73 -10.90 5.11
CA ILE A 74 43.16 -10.76 3.76
C ILE A 74 44.25 -10.83 2.69
N LYS A 75 45.39 -10.18 2.91
CA LYS A 75 46.53 -10.22 1.97
C LYS A 75 47.14 -11.62 1.86
N ASP A 76 47.19 -12.39 2.96
CA ASP A 76 47.67 -13.77 2.93
C ASP A 76 46.74 -14.70 2.14
N ILE A 77 45.41 -14.52 2.26
CA ILE A 77 44.44 -15.24 1.44
C ILE A 77 44.62 -14.85 -0.03
N LYS A 78 44.71 -13.55 -0.32
CA LYS A 78 44.95 -13.06 -1.69
C LYS A 78 46.26 -13.57 -2.28
N ALA A 79 47.32 -13.68 -1.49
CA ALA A 79 48.60 -14.21 -1.96
C ALA A 79 48.53 -15.69 -2.35
N GLN A 80 47.59 -16.46 -1.78
CA GLN A 80 47.35 -17.86 -2.15
C GLN A 80 46.57 -18.00 -3.47
N ASN A 81 45.77 -16.99 -3.84
CA ASN A 81 44.95 -17.00 -5.06
C ASN A 81 44.86 -15.63 -5.77
N PRO A 82 45.99 -15.04 -6.19
CA PRO A 82 46.09 -13.61 -6.51
C PRO A 82 45.21 -13.15 -7.66
N ASP A 83 44.96 -14.02 -8.66
CA ASP A 83 44.19 -13.69 -9.85
C ASP A 83 42.68 -13.94 -9.69
N ARG A 84 42.24 -14.53 -8.56
CA ARG A 84 40.84 -14.96 -8.33
C ARG A 84 40.29 -14.62 -6.95
N THR A 85 40.96 -13.78 -6.17
CA THR A 85 40.40 -13.21 -4.94
C THR A 85 39.64 -11.91 -5.23
N VAL A 86 38.45 -11.80 -4.66
CA VAL A 86 37.57 -10.62 -4.68
C VAL A 86 37.35 -10.16 -3.24
N ILE A 87 37.63 -8.88 -2.95
CA ILE A 87 37.54 -8.35 -1.58
C ILE A 87 36.42 -7.31 -1.51
N LEU A 88 35.43 -7.53 -0.66
CA LEU A 88 34.18 -6.78 -0.63
C LEU A 88 33.91 -6.19 0.75
N SER A 89 33.15 -5.09 0.79
CA SER A 89 32.62 -4.52 2.03
C SER A 89 31.09 -4.49 2.06
N GLY A 90 30.50 -4.97 3.14
CA GLY A 90 29.06 -4.90 3.39
C GLY A 90 28.51 -3.52 3.75
N GLY A 91 29.35 -2.50 3.98
CA GLY A 91 28.95 -1.15 4.40
C GLY A 91 29.21 -0.86 5.89
N ASP A 92 28.88 0.36 6.36
CA ASP A 92 29.17 0.87 7.73
C ASP A 92 30.65 0.80 8.10
N MET A 93 31.50 1.31 7.21
CA MET A 93 32.96 1.22 7.39
C MET A 93 33.52 2.35 8.26
N PHE A 94 32.89 3.53 8.26
CA PHE A 94 33.51 4.75 8.78
C PHE A 94 33.15 5.07 10.23
N GLN A 95 31.88 5.36 10.54
CA GLN A 95 31.47 5.90 11.83
C GLN A 95 31.73 4.94 13.01
N GLY A 96 32.34 5.40 14.10
CA GLY A 96 32.28 4.70 15.38
C GLY A 96 33.48 4.84 16.31
N THR A 97 34.62 5.30 15.79
CA THR A 97 35.82 5.57 16.61
C THR A 97 36.31 7.01 16.44
N PRO A 98 37.00 7.58 17.45
CA PRO A 98 37.54 8.93 17.36
C PRO A 98 38.48 9.13 16.18
N LEU A 99 39.30 8.12 15.85
CA LEU A 99 40.22 8.16 14.70
C LEU A 99 39.47 8.33 13.39
N SER A 100 38.37 7.61 13.21
CA SER A 100 37.57 7.71 12.01
C SER A 100 36.74 8.99 12.00
N ASN A 101 36.14 9.39 13.11
CA ASN A 101 35.21 10.52 13.16
C ASN A 101 35.90 11.86 12.93
N VAL A 102 37.00 12.11 13.64
CA VAL A 102 37.71 13.39 13.53
C VAL A 102 38.42 13.52 12.18
N LEU A 103 38.93 12.41 11.65
CA LEU A 103 39.58 12.37 10.34
C LEU A 103 38.61 12.03 9.20
N ARG A 104 37.30 12.00 9.49
CA ARG A 104 36.20 11.68 8.56
C ARG A 104 36.49 10.47 7.68
N GLY A 105 36.72 9.31 8.27
CA GLY A 105 36.91 8.03 7.57
C GLY A 105 38.20 7.89 6.74
N LYS A 106 39.02 8.95 6.64
CA LYS A 106 40.20 8.96 5.75
C LYS A 106 41.19 7.81 6.01
N PRO A 107 41.57 7.46 7.25
CA PRO A 107 42.50 6.36 7.46
C PRO A 107 41.86 4.99 7.16
N VAL A 108 40.53 4.86 7.30
CA VAL A 108 39.79 3.65 6.92
C VAL A 108 39.84 3.44 5.41
N ILE A 109 39.61 4.49 4.62
CA ILE A 109 39.70 4.34 3.15
C ILE A 109 41.15 4.13 2.69
N GLU A 110 42.15 4.71 3.36
CA GLU A 110 43.57 4.44 3.08
C GLU A 110 43.91 2.96 3.35
N MET A 111 43.41 2.39 4.46
CA MET A 111 43.51 0.95 4.74
C MET A 111 42.82 0.12 3.65
N MET A 112 41.58 0.43 3.28
CA MET A 112 40.85 -0.33 2.25
C MET A 112 41.56 -0.31 0.89
N LYS A 113 42.13 0.83 0.49
CA LYS A 113 42.96 0.95 -0.73
C LYS A 113 44.21 0.09 -0.64
N ASN A 114 44.86 0.07 0.52
CA ASN A 114 46.07 -0.72 0.74
C ASN A 114 45.78 -2.24 0.70
N ILE A 115 44.64 -2.69 1.25
CA ILE A 115 44.20 -4.09 1.16
C ILE A 115 43.78 -4.45 -0.28
N GLY A 116 43.20 -3.49 -1.01
CA GLY A 116 42.75 -3.65 -2.39
C GLY A 116 41.32 -4.15 -2.50
N PHE A 117 40.39 -3.49 -1.79
CA PHE A 117 38.94 -3.74 -1.92
C PHE A 117 38.43 -3.47 -3.34
N ASP A 118 37.54 -4.34 -3.81
CA ASP A 118 36.94 -4.28 -5.15
C ASP A 118 35.63 -3.50 -5.19
N ALA A 119 34.85 -3.54 -4.11
CA ALA A 119 33.59 -2.81 -3.97
C ALA A 119 33.16 -2.68 -2.51
N MET A 120 32.29 -1.71 -2.24
CA MET A 120 31.67 -1.47 -0.93
C MET A 120 30.17 -1.23 -1.13
N ALA A 121 29.30 -1.87 -0.35
CA ALA A 121 27.90 -1.47 -0.25
C ALA A 121 27.76 -0.21 0.60
N LEU A 122 26.72 0.58 0.31
CA LEU A 122 26.37 1.72 1.13
C LEU A 122 25.75 1.26 2.46
N GLY A 123 26.28 1.71 3.59
CA GLY A 123 25.68 1.53 4.91
C GLY A 123 24.91 2.77 5.38
N ASN A 124 24.20 2.64 6.51
CA ASN A 124 23.45 3.76 7.09
C ASN A 124 24.39 4.84 7.63
N HIS A 125 25.52 4.46 8.20
CA HIS A 125 26.44 5.42 8.79
C HIS A 125 27.28 6.21 7.78
N GLU A 126 27.30 5.81 6.53
CA GLU A 126 27.82 6.66 5.45
C GLU A 126 26.99 7.94 5.26
N TYR A 127 25.78 8.03 5.83
CA TYR A 127 24.97 9.25 5.85
C TYR A 127 25.20 10.16 7.06
N ASP A 128 25.91 9.72 8.12
CA ASP A 128 25.96 10.42 9.41
C ASP A 128 26.54 11.83 9.37
N TRP A 129 27.39 12.12 8.38
CA TRP A 129 28.00 13.44 8.17
C TRP A 129 27.36 14.19 6.99
N GLY A 130 26.24 13.69 6.48
CA GLY A 130 25.69 14.01 5.17
C GLY A 130 26.45 13.32 4.05
N ILE A 131 25.72 12.71 3.10
CA ILE A 131 26.29 11.82 2.09
C ILE A 131 27.39 12.47 1.23
N GLU A 132 27.29 13.79 0.99
CA GLU A 132 28.28 14.56 0.22
C GLU A 132 29.65 14.59 0.91
N SER A 133 29.70 14.55 2.25
CA SER A 133 30.96 14.54 3.00
C SER A 133 31.71 13.19 2.91
N VAL A 134 31.01 12.15 2.45
CA VAL A 134 31.59 10.82 2.21
C VAL A 134 31.91 10.65 0.73
N ILE A 135 30.98 11.00 -0.16
CA ILE A 135 31.01 10.59 -1.57
C ILE A 135 31.48 11.68 -2.57
N ASP A 136 31.51 12.97 -2.20
CA ASP A 136 31.98 14.03 -3.13
C ASP A 136 33.48 13.89 -3.51
N THR A 137 33.72 13.65 -4.79
CA THR A 137 35.05 13.49 -5.40
C THR A 137 36.00 14.69 -5.26
N ASN A 138 35.52 15.87 -4.86
CA ASN A 138 36.36 17.07 -4.76
C ASN A 138 36.94 17.32 -3.37
N ASN A 139 36.25 16.98 -2.27
CA ASN A 139 36.69 17.26 -0.89
C ASN A 139 36.20 16.24 0.17
N ALA A 140 35.67 15.08 -0.22
CA ALA A 140 35.11 14.08 0.70
C ALA A 140 36.06 12.94 1.07
N THR A 141 35.60 12.08 1.98
CA THR A 141 36.27 10.85 2.45
C THR A 141 36.79 9.99 1.30
N LEU A 142 35.98 9.80 0.25
CA LEU A 142 36.32 8.96 -0.90
C LEU A 142 37.12 9.67 -2.00
N LYS A 143 37.62 10.88 -1.76
CA LYS A 143 38.46 11.61 -2.71
C LYS A 143 39.65 10.74 -3.14
N ASN A 144 39.85 10.65 -4.46
CA ASN A 144 40.87 9.78 -5.10
C ASN A 144 40.72 8.27 -4.77
N SER A 145 39.55 7.80 -4.36
CA SER A 145 39.26 6.37 -4.23
C SER A 145 38.72 5.81 -5.55
N THR A 146 39.23 4.65 -5.94
CA THR A 146 38.69 3.88 -7.08
C THR A 146 37.70 2.81 -6.64
N ILE A 147 37.50 2.63 -5.32
CA ILE A 147 36.58 1.65 -4.75
C ILE A 147 35.15 2.14 -5.02
N PRO A 148 34.34 1.42 -5.82
CA PRO A 148 32.96 1.80 -6.10
C PRO A 148 32.07 1.56 -4.88
N VAL A 149 31.25 2.54 -4.54
CA VAL A 149 30.16 2.40 -3.56
C VAL A 149 28.88 1.99 -4.29
N LEU A 150 28.21 0.97 -3.77
CA LEU A 150 27.11 0.30 -4.45
C LEU A 150 25.78 0.40 -3.67
N ALA A 151 24.72 0.82 -4.35
CA ALA A 151 23.34 0.72 -3.89
C ALA A 151 22.34 0.83 -5.06
N ALA A 152 21.59 -0.23 -5.35
CA ALA A 152 20.66 -0.30 -6.48
C ALA A 152 19.25 0.16 -6.14
N ASN A 153 18.87 0.14 -4.86
CA ASN A 153 17.53 0.44 -4.37
C ASN A 153 17.39 1.81 -3.70
N VAL A 154 18.37 2.70 -3.87
CA VAL A 154 18.35 4.08 -3.34
C VAL A 154 18.02 5.06 -4.47
N TYR A 155 16.87 5.72 -4.37
CA TYR A 155 16.31 6.57 -5.42
C TYR A 155 16.19 8.02 -4.95
N ASP A 156 16.38 8.95 -5.88
CA ASP A 156 16.09 10.36 -5.65
C ASP A 156 14.59 10.60 -5.87
N LYS A 157 13.88 11.06 -4.83
CA LYS A 157 12.44 11.35 -4.85
C LYS A 157 12.04 12.40 -5.88
N THR A 158 12.93 13.35 -6.18
CA THR A 158 12.66 14.45 -7.11
C THR A 158 12.75 14.00 -8.56
N THR A 159 13.63 13.04 -8.86
CA THR A 159 13.84 12.54 -10.23
C THR A 159 13.17 11.20 -10.51
N GLY A 160 12.87 10.41 -9.47
CA GLY A 160 12.37 9.04 -9.57
C GLY A 160 13.41 8.03 -10.07
N LYS A 161 14.70 8.40 -10.12
CA LYS A 161 15.82 7.58 -10.62
C LYS A 161 16.76 7.14 -9.49
N PRO A 162 17.58 6.09 -9.70
CA PRO A 162 18.66 5.76 -8.77
C PRO A 162 19.55 6.98 -8.52
N VAL A 163 20.00 7.14 -7.27
CA VAL A 163 20.88 8.26 -6.88
C VAL A 163 22.21 8.19 -7.66
N SER A 164 22.74 9.35 -8.02
CA SER A 164 23.91 9.44 -8.92
C SER A 164 25.26 9.27 -8.21
N TYR A 165 25.29 9.40 -6.89
CA TYR A 165 26.50 9.32 -6.08
C TYR A 165 26.96 7.89 -5.80
N VAL A 166 26.10 6.88 -6.00
CA VAL A 166 26.48 5.45 -5.96
C VAL A 166 26.18 4.76 -7.29
N LYS A 167 26.73 3.56 -7.48
CA LYS A 167 26.39 2.69 -8.61
C LYS A 167 25.42 1.59 -8.17
N PRO A 168 24.50 1.12 -9.01
CA PRO A 168 23.66 -0.03 -8.64
C PRO A 168 24.47 -1.33 -8.55
N TYR A 169 25.44 -1.50 -9.44
CA TYR A 169 26.30 -2.66 -9.51
C TYR A 169 27.62 -2.31 -10.21
N VAL A 170 28.59 -3.22 -10.13
CA VAL A 170 29.79 -3.24 -10.98
C VAL A 170 30.02 -4.63 -11.57
N VAL A 171 30.69 -4.68 -12.71
CA VAL A 171 31.21 -5.93 -13.28
C VAL A 171 32.72 -5.86 -13.27
N ILE A 172 33.35 -6.81 -12.60
CA ILE A 172 34.80 -6.98 -12.56
C ILE A 172 35.19 -8.24 -13.33
N GLU A 173 36.43 -8.30 -13.79
CA GLU A 173 36.98 -9.48 -14.45
C GLU A 173 38.17 -10.03 -13.65
N ARG A 174 38.20 -11.35 -13.45
CA ARG A 174 39.25 -12.09 -12.74
C ARG A 174 39.50 -13.39 -13.48
N ASP A 175 40.75 -13.66 -13.87
CA ASP A 175 41.12 -14.83 -14.66
C ASP A 175 40.15 -15.11 -15.85
N GLY A 176 39.81 -14.04 -16.59
CA GLY A 176 38.90 -14.09 -17.76
C GLY A 176 37.41 -14.29 -17.44
N VAL A 177 37.02 -14.30 -16.16
CA VAL A 177 35.65 -14.53 -15.70
C VAL A 177 35.03 -13.21 -15.25
N LYS A 178 33.86 -12.88 -15.80
CA LYS A 178 33.07 -11.71 -15.40
C LYS A 178 32.26 -12.01 -14.14
N ILE A 179 32.41 -11.15 -13.13
CA ILE A 179 31.75 -11.21 -11.83
C ILE A 179 30.94 -9.93 -11.65
N GLY A 180 29.64 -10.06 -11.42
CA GLY A 180 28.73 -8.96 -11.14
C GLY A 180 28.50 -8.82 -9.65
N ILE A 181 28.67 -7.61 -9.13
CA ILE A 181 28.49 -7.28 -7.71
C ILE A 181 27.38 -6.23 -7.63
N ILE A 182 26.24 -6.59 -7.06
CA ILE A 182 25.09 -5.70 -6.86
C ILE A 182 25.10 -5.20 -5.42
N GLY A 183 24.96 -3.90 -5.19
CA GLY A 183 24.78 -3.34 -3.85
C GLY A 183 23.33 -3.04 -3.55
N ILE A 184 22.86 -3.26 -2.32
CA ILE A 184 21.53 -2.86 -1.84
C ILE A 184 21.56 -2.50 -0.35
N VAL A 185 20.56 -1.74 0.10
CA VAL A 185 20.37 -1.32 1.49
C VAL A 185 19.01 -1.76 2.02
N ASP A 186 18.84 -1.88 3.33
CA ASP A 186 17.57 -2.24 3.95
C ASP A 186 16.51 -1.14 3.75
N ASN A 187 15.46 -1.42 2.98
CA ASN A 187 14.40 -0.44 2.72
C ASN A 187 13.41 -0.25 3.86
N LYS A 188 13.41 -1.12 4.86
CA LYS A 188 12.52 -1.08 6.02
C LYS A 188 13.18 -0.34 7.19
N GLU A 189 14.46 -0.62 7.45
CA GLU A 189 15.16 -0.04 8.61
C GLU A 189 15.84 1.31 8.31
N PHE A 190 16.51 1.48 7.16
CA PHE A 190 17.25 2.71 6.81
C PHE A 190 16.45 4.02 7.05
N PRO A 191 15.16 4.12 6.65
CA PRO A 191 14.37 5.34 6.84
C PRO A 191 14.24 5.78 8.30
N THR A 192 14.43 4.85 9.25
CA THR A 192 14.19 5.05 10.69
C THR A 192 15.47 5.29 11.50
N ILE A 193 16.61 4.89 10.96
CA ILE A 193 17.91 4.90 11.66
C ILE A 193 18.90 5.95 11.12
N ILE A 194 18.61 6.54 9.96
CA ILE A 194 19.36 7.69 9.43
C ILE A 194 18.66 8.97 9.83
N MET A 195 19.43 10.02 10.13
CA MET A 195 18.86 11.33 10.42
C MET A 195 17.95 11.79 9.26
N PRO A 196 16.65 12.06 9.51
CA PRO A 196 15.68 12.35 8.45
C PRO A 196 16.09 13.51 7.52
N ALA A 197 16.82 14.49 8.03
CA ALA A 197 17.34 15.61 7.25
C ALA A 197 18.27 15.17 6.10
N PHE A 198 19.03 14.08 6.27
CA PHE A 198 19.98 13.59 5.26
C PHE A 198 19.34 12.71 4.19
N ILE A 199 18.12 12.23 4.43
CA ILE A 199 17.39 11.33 3.51
C ILE A 199 16.03 11.90 3.07
N GLN A 200 15.76 13.18 3.34
CA GLN A 200 14.49 13.82 3.00
C GLN A 200 14.12 13.66 1.50
N ASN A 201 15.12 13.68 0.62
CA ASN A 201 14.98 13.54 -0.83
C ASN A 201 15.31 12.13 -1.35
N VAL A 202 15.53 11.16 -0.46
CA VAL A 202 15.89 9.79 -0.80
C VAL A 202 14.68 8.87 -0.56
N ASP A 203 14.47 7.92 -1.47
CA ASP A 203 13.47 6.87 -1.41
C ASP A 203 14.17 5.51 -1.47
N PHE A 204 13.96 4.68 -0.46
CA PHE A 204 14.52 3.34 -0.37
C PHE A 204 13.49 2.34 -0.88
N LYS A 205 13.69 1.84 -2.09
CA LYS A 205 12.74 0.93 -2.75
C LYS A 205 12.93 -0.52 -2.30
N ASP A 206 11.88 -1.32 -2.47
CA ASP A 206 11.98 -2.77 -2.32
C ASP A 206 13.08 -3.34 -3.23
N PRO A 207 14.14 -3.94 -2.67
CA PRO A 207 15.26 -4.43 -3.45
C PRO A 207 14.98 -5.74 -4.17
N VAL A 208 13.99 -6.55 -3.76
CA VAL A 208 13.73 -7.87 -4.37
C VAL A 208 13.50 -7.78 -5.89
N PRO A 209 12.55 -6.98 -6.41
CA PRO A 209 12.34 -6.88 -7.85
C PRO A 209 13.56 -6.30 -8.59
N ILE A 210 14.27 -5.37 -7.97
CA ILE A 210 15.44 -4.71 -8.56
C ILE A 210 16.59 -5.70 -8.73
N VAL A 211 16.90 -6.48 -7.69
CA VAL A 211 17.98 -7.46 -7.70
C VAL A 211 17.68 -8.60 -8.67
N ASN A 212 16.44 -9.09 -8.71
CA ASN A 212 16.05 -10.14 -9.65
C ASN A 212 16.21 -9.70 -11.12
N ASP A 213 15.84 -8.47 -11.44
CA ASP A 213 16.02 -7.88 -12.77
C ASP A 213 17.51 -7.66 -13.10
N LEU A 214 18.27 -7.06 -12.19
CA LEU A 214 19.72 -6.84 -12.39
C LEU A 214 20.50 -8.15 -12.53
N ALA A 215 20.19 -9.16 -11.71
CA ALA A 215 20.80 -10.48 -11.83
C ALA A 215 20.53 -11.08 -13.21
N GLN A 216 19.28 -11.03 -13.68
CA GLN A 216 18.92 -11.49 -15.03
C GLN A 216 19.71 -10.74 -16.13
N GLN A 217 19.79 -9.42 -16.05
CA GLN A 217 20.52 -8.59 -17.02
C GLN A 217 22.02 -8.91 -17.03
N LEU A 218 22.63 -9.07 -15.86
CA LEU A 218 24.04 -9.42 -15.74
C LEU A 218 24.32 -10.79 -16.38
N ARG A 219 23.45 -11.78 -16.15
CA ARG A 219 23.57 -13.10 -16.81
C ARG A 219 23.50 -12.99 -18.34
N GLN A 220 22.58 -12.17 -18.86
CA GLN A 220 22.47 -11.92 -20.31
C GLN A 220 23.73 -11.25 -20.89
N GLN A 221 24.45 -10.47 -20.08
CA GLN A 221 25.73 -9.86 -20.46
C GLN A 221 26.95 -10.80 -20.35
N GLY A 222 26.71 -12.08 -20.03
CA GLY A 222 27.75 -13.11 -19.91
C GLY A 222 28.46 -13.13 -18.55
N VAL A 223 27.90 -12.47 -17.52
CA VAL A 223 28.41 -12.57 -16.15
C VAL A 223 28.20 -13.98 -15.60
N LYS A 224 29.29 -14.58 -15.12
CA LYS A 224 29.32 -15.96 -14.65
C LYS A 224 29.11 -16.09 -13.14
N ILE A 225 29.47 -15.09 -12.35
CA ILE A 225 29.20 -15.07 -10.91
C ILE A 225 28.44 -13.78 -10.57
N VAL A 226 27.31 -13.87 -9.88
CA VAL A 226 26.53 -12.73 -9.41
C VAL A 226 26.43 -12.78 -7.90
N VAL A 227 26.97 -11.76 -7.22
CA VAL A 227 26.91 -11.64 -5.76
C VAL A 227 26.19 -10.36 -5.36
N VAL A 228 25.53 -10.40 -4.20
CA VAL A 228 24.85 -9.24 -3.62
C VAL A 228 25.56 -8.82 -2.33
N LEU A 229 25.90 -7.54 -2.25
CA LEU A 229 26.29 -6.85 -1.01
C LEU A 229 25.06 -6.12 -0.48
N ALA A 230 24.50 -6.64 0.60
CA ALA A 230 23.29 -6.14 1.22
C ALA A 230 23.63 -5.55 2.59
N HIS A 231 23.51 -4.23 2.75
CA HIS A 231 23.54 -3.66 4.09
C HIS A 231 22.18 -3.91 4.77
N MET A 232 21.99 -5.15 5.21
CA MET A 232 20.76 -5.69 5.80
C MET A 232 21.09 -6.72 6.87
N GLY A 233 20.24 -6.75 7.90
CA GLY A 233 20.43 -7.55 9.09
C GLY A 233 19.98 -9.00 9.02
N ALA A 234 20.73 -9.90 9.68
CA ALA A 234 20.31 -11.27 9.99
C ALA A 234 20.69 -11.65 11.42
N TYR A 235 19.96 -12.59 12.01
CA TYR A 235 20.25 -13.19 13.31
C TYR A 235 20.33 -14.71 13.16
N GLN A 236 21.18 -15.33 13.98
CA GLN A 236 21.25 -16.78 14.11
C GLN A 236 21.25 -17.12 15.60
N ASP A 237 20.28 -17.93 16.03
CA ASP A 237 20.19 -18.36 17.42
C ASP A 237 21.14 -19.55 17.71
N SER A 238 21.25 -19.94 18.98
CA SER A 238 22.11 -21.07 19.39
C SER A 238 21.64 -22.44 18.89
N SER A 239 20.40 -22.54 18.38
CA SER A 239 19.86 -23.75 17.76
C SER A 239 20.07 -23.77 16.24
N GLY A 240 20.66 -22.70 15.68
CA GLY A 240 20.92 -22.55 14.25
C GLY A 240 19.76 -21.95 13.44
N ASN A 241 18.67 -21.54 14.08
CA ASN A 241 17.56 -20.90 13.36
C ASN A 241 17.96 -19.48 12.94
N VAL A 242 17.56 -19.09 11.74
CA VAL A 242 17.90 -17.79 11.16
C VAL A 242 16.68 -16.91 10.94
N SER A 243 16.82 -15.62 11.21
CA SER A 243 15.77 -14.61 11.05
C SER A 243 16.36 -13.24 10.65
N GLY A 244 15.51 -12.27 10.34
CA GLY A 244 15.90 -10.90 9.97
C GLY A 244 15.64 -10.56 8.50
N ASN A 245 15.70 -9.27 8.19
CA ASN A 245 15.34 -8.74 6.86
C ASN A 245 16.20 -9.31 5.73
N LEU A 246 17.48 -9.58 5.98
CA LEU A 246 18.37 -10.23 5.01
C LEU A 246 17.88 -11.64 4.66
N ILE A 247 17.38 -12.40 5.65
CA ILE A 247 16.86 -13.76 5.45
C ILE A 247 15.57 -13.71 4.63
N ASP A 248 14.68 -12.77 4.93
CA ASP A 248 13.42 -12.59 4.19
C ASP A 248 13.63 -12.09 2.76
N PHE A 249 14.65 -11.26 2.54
CA PHE A 249 15.13 -10.88 1.22
C PHE A 249 15.67 -12.10 0.46
N ALA A 250 16.58 -12.86 1.08
CA ALA A 250 17.20 -14.03 0.46
C ALA A 250 16.18 -15.12 0.06
N LYS A 251 15.06 -15.26 0.78
CA LYS A 251 13.96 -16.19 0.42
C LYS A 251 13.29 -15.86 -0.92
N GLN A 252 13.38 -14.62 -1.39
CA GLN A 252 12.64 -14.13 -2.56
C GLN A 252 13.52 -13.85 -3.79
N VAL A 253 14.84 -13.75 -3.59
CA VAL A 253 15.81 -13.41 -4.63
C VAL A 253 16.14 -14.63 -5.50
N LYS A 254 16.38 -14.38 -6.78
CA LYS A 254 16.66 -15.39 -7.81
C LYS A 254 17.84 -14.95 -8.68
N GLY A 255 18.60 -15.92 -9.21
CA GLY A 255 19.69 -15.68 -10.16
C GLY A 255 21.01 -15.19 -9.56
N VAL A 256 21.10 -15.17 -8.22
CA VAL A 256 22.26 -14.74 -7.42
C VAL A 256 22.97 -15.98 -6.84
N ASP A 257 24.31 -15.96 -6.81
CA ASP A 257 25.15 -17.07 -6.33
C ASP A 257 25.56 -16.94 -4.86
N ALA A 258 25.58 -15.72 -4.30
CA ALA A 258 25.87 -15.47 -2.89
C ALA A 258 25.33 -14.11 -2.42
N ILE A 259 25.03 -14.01 -1.14
CA ILE A 259 24.59 -12.77 -0.49
C ILE A 259 25.45 -12.53 0.76
N PHE A 260 26.04 -11.35 0.85
CA PHE A 260 26.72 -10.89 2.06
C PHE A 260 25.91 -9.77 2.71
N GLY A 261 25.64 -9.92 4.00
CA GLY A 261 24.86 -9.01 4.82
C GLY A 261 25.70 -8.08 5.70
N GLY A 262 25.03 -7.32 6.57
CA GLY A 262 25.66 -6.40 7.52
C GLY A 262 24.68 -5.93 8.61
N HIS A 263 24.86 -4.70 9.09
CA HIS A 263 23.92 -3.91 9.91
C HIS A 263 23.69 -4.39 11.36
N THR A 264 23.57 -5.70 11.54
CA THR A 264 23.13 -6.33 12.81
C THR A 264 24.26 -6.73 13.74
N HIS A 265 25.51 -6.68 13.26
CA HIS A 265 26.73 -7.01 14.01
C HIS A 265 26.78 -8.47 14.49
N THR A 266 26.06 -9.35 13.80
CA THR A 266 25.93 -10.77 14.12
C THR A 266 26.91 -11.61 13.31
N ILE A 267 27.15 -12.82 13.78
CA ILE A 267 27.79 -13.86 12.98
C ILE A 267 26.67 -14.71 12.40
N VAL A 268 26.56 -14.73 11.07
CA VAL A 268 25.60 -15.58 10.37
C VAL A 268 26.31 -16.28 9.22
N THR A 269 26.20 -17.60 9.16
CA THR A 269 26.64 -18.43 8.04
C THR A 269 25.56 -19.46 7.77
N THR A 270 24.83 -19.32 6.66
CA THR A 270 23.67 -20.19 6.36
C THR A 270 23.43 -20.31 4.85
N ARG A 271 22.43 -21.12 4.47
CA ARG A 271 21.86 -21.15 3.13
C ARG A 271 20.38 -20.84 3.15
N VAL A 272 19.94 -20.00 2.23
CA VAL A 272 18.53 -19.70 2.00
C VAL A 272 18.23 -20.02 0.54
N ASN A 273 17.31 -20.95 0.29
CA ASN A 273 16.99 -21.46 -1.06
C ASN A 273 18.24 -21.90 -1.86
N GLY A 274 19.21 -22.52 -1.17
CA GLY A 274 20.47 -22.95 -1.76
C GLY A 274 21.52 -21.85 -1.95
N ILE A 275 21.17 -20.57 -1.74
CA ILE A 275 22.10 -19.44 -1.83
C ILE A 275 22.85 -19.29 -0.49
N PRO A 276 24.19 -19.29 -0.47
CA PRO A 276 24.96 -19.01 0.73
C PRO A 276 24.79 -17.54 1.17
N VAL A 277 24.57 -17.36 2.47
CA VAL A 277 24.38 -16.06 3.13
C VAL A 277 25.40 -15.92 4.26
N GLY A 278 26.10 -14.79 4.31
CA GLY A 278 27.14 -14.51 5.31
C GLY A 278 27.03 -13.12 5.93
N VAL A 279 27.28 -12.99 7.24
CA VAL A 279 27.48 -11.71 7.94
C VAL A 279 28.73 -11.81 8.82
N ALA A 280 29.69 -10.89 8.65
CA ALA A 280 31.03 -10.96 9.23
C ALA A 280 31.19 -10.30 10.62
N ALA A 281 30.18 -10.37 11.49
CA ALA A 281 30.18 -9.65 12.78
C ALA A 281 30.37 -8.13 12.60
N ASN A 282 31.28 -7.51 13.36
CA ASN A 282 31.55 -6.08 13.35
C ASN A 282 32.97 -5.77 13.85
N TYR A 283 33.41 -4.51 13.70
CA TYR A 283 34.62 -3.94 14.32
C TYR A 283 35.93 -4.64 13.93
N GLY A 284 35.96 -5.31 12.78
CA GLY A 284 37.12 -6.11 12.36
C GLY A 284 37.34 -7.39 13.19
N LYS A 285 36.31 -7.88 13.91
CA LYS A 285 36.37 -9.15 14.65
C LYS A 285 36.58 -10.37 13.78
N GLY A 286 36.11 -10.31 12.54
CA GLY A 286 36.28 -11.40 11.60
C GLY A 286 35.99 -10.98 10.16
N ILE A 287 36.12 -11.95 9.28
CA ILE A 287 35.83 -11.85 7.84
C ILE A 287 35.02 -13.07 7.41
N ILE A 288 34.21 -12.94 6.37
CA ILE A 288 33.64 -14.10 5.68
C ILE A 288 34.57 -14.50 4.53
N ASP A 289 34.89 -15.78 4.44
CA ASP A 289 35.52 -16.42 3.27
C ASP A 289 34.51 -17.35 2.61
N LEU A 290 34.23 -17.11 1.32
CA LEU A 290 33.37 -17.94 0.49
C LEU A 290 34.09 -18.34 -0.80
N LYS A 291 34.13 -19.64 -1.08
CA LYS A 291 34.66 -20.18 -2.33
C LYS A 291 33.55 -20.41 -3.35
N ILE A 292 33.68 -19.82 -4.54
CA ILE A 292 32.79 -20.09 -5.68
C ILE A 292 33.60 -20.70 -6.80
N THR A 293 33.20 -21.87 -7.27
CA THR A 293 33.89 -22.62 -8.32
C THR A 293 33.10 -22.59 -9.62
N ILE A 294 33.78 -22.27 -10.71
CA ILE A 294 33.30 -22.55 -12.07
C ILE A 294 33.86 -23.91 -12.47
N ASN A 295 32.95 -24.86 -12.63
CA ASN A 295 33.29 -26.24 -12.97
C ASN A 295 33.66 -26.36 -14.46
N GLU A 296 34.26 -27.50 -14.82
CA GLU A 296 34.73 -27.75 -16.19
C GLU A 296 33.59 -27.72 -17.23
N ASP A 297 32.36 -28.05 -16.82
CA ASP A 297 31.15 -28.00 -17.63
C ASP A 297 30.53 -26.59 -17.75
N GLY A 298 31.15 -25.60 -17.10
CA GLY A 298 30.71 -24.21 -17.08
C GLY A 298 29.62 -23.90 -16.05
N THR A 299 29.21 -24.86 -15.23
CA THR A 299 28.30 -24.62 -14.09
C THR A 299 29.01 -23.91 -12.95
N VAL A 300 28.24 -23.19 -12.13
CA VAL A 300 28.74 -22.43 -10.98
C VAL A 300 28.29 -23.15 -9.72
N THR A 301 29.21 -23.40 -8.80
CA THR A 301 28.92 -23.98 -7.49
C THR A 301 29.52 -23.10 -6.41
N ALA A 302 28.67 -22.58 -5.53
CA ALA A 302 29.10 -21.84 -4.36
C ALA A 302 29.21 -22.78 -3.15
N GLY A 303 30.35 -22.75 -2.46
CA GLY A 303 30.55 -23.41 -1.17
C GLY A 303 29.75 -22.76 -0.05
N ASP A 304 30.02 -23.16 1.19
CA ASP A 304 29.42 -22.53 2.37
C ASP A 304 30.28 -21.34 2.82
N THR A 305 29.63 -20.32 3.38
CA THR A 305 30.32 -19.18 4.00
C THR A 305 31.06 -19.64 5.25
N GLN A 306 32.31 -19.20 5.40
CA GLN A 306 33.15 -19.50 6.57
C GLN A 306 33.48 -18.20 7.31
N TYR A 307 33.18 -18.13 8.60
CA TYR A 307 33.59 -17.01 9.46
C TYR A 307 35.00 -17.26 10.01
N ILE A 308 35.94 -16.37 9.69
CA ILE A 308 37.29 -16.39 10.23
C ILE A 308 37.39 -15.39 11.38
N ASP A 309 37.51 -15.90 12.60
CA ASP A 309 37.66 -15.11 13.82
C ASP A 309 39.09 -14.57 13.98
N LEU A 310 39.24 -13.25 13.95
CA LEU A 310 40.51 -12.54 14.11
C LEU A 310 40.78 -12.12 15.56
N THR A 311 39.76 -12.17 16.43
CA THR A 311 39.86 -11.66 17.80
C THR A 311 40.98 -12.32 18.58
N LYS A 312 41.21 -13.62 18.35
CA LYS A 312 42.25 -14.41 19.02
C LYS A 312 43.68 -13.92 18.72
N ILE A 313 43.88 -13.26 17.58
CA ILE A 313 45.19 -12.76 17.19
C ILE A 313 45.46 -11.44 17.92
N TYR A 314 44.57 -10.47 17.76
CA TYR A 314 44.79 -9.12 18.31
C TYR A 314 44.36 -8.94 19.76
N SER A 315 43.74 -9.95 20.38
CA SER A 315 43.45 -9.95 21.82
C SER A 315 44.59 -10.48 22.69
N THR A 316 45.81 -10.55 22.14
CA THR A 316 47.02 -10.92 22.87
C THR A 316 48.00 -9.74 22.93
N PRO A 317 48.65 -9.49 24.08
CA PRO A 317 49.75 -8.52 24.13
C PRO A 317 50.92 -9.00 23.29
N ASN A 318 51.62 -8.08 22.61
CA ASN A 318 52.80 -8.37 21.80
C ASN A 318 52.54 -9.38 20.67
N ILE A 319 51.63 -9.03 19.76
CA ILE A 319 51.34 -9.82 18.55
C ILE A 319 52.64 -10.08 17.78
N ASP A 320 52.86 -11.32 17.35
CA ASP A 320 53.98 -11.68 16.47
C ASP A 320 53.91 -10.82 15.19
N PRO A 321 54.96 -10.06 14.84
CA PRO A 321 54.96 -9.15 13.69
C PRO A 321 54.54 -9.78 12.37
N LYS A 322 54.65 -11.11 12.20
CA LYS A 322 54.19 -11.81 10.99
C LYS A 322 52.68 -11.73 10.76
N TYR A 323 51.90 -11.43 11.80
CA TYR A 323 50.44 -11.26 11.73
C TYR A 323 50.03 -9.79 11.56
N ILE A 324 50.97 -8.87 11.45
CA ILE A 324 50.72 -7.43 11.33
C ILE A 324 51.11 -7.00 9.93
N ASP A 325 50.22 -6.30 9.23
CA ASP A 325 50.59 -5.62 8.00
C ASP A 325 51.28 -4.28 8.32
N PRO A 326 52.57 -4.10 7.98
CA PRO A 326 53.33 -2.92 8.40
C PRO A 326 52.87 -1.63 7.71
N GLU A 327 52.33 -1.71 6.48
CA GLU A 327 51.86 -0.53 5.76
C GLU A 327 50.55 -0.02 6.35
N VAL A 328 49.62 -0.93 6.67
CA VAL A 328 48.39 -0.56 7.38
C VAL A 328 48.67 -0.09 8.79
N GLN A 329 49.61 -0.70 9.52
CA GLN A 329 50.00 -0.20 10.84
C GLN A 329 50.50 1.25 10.79
N ALA A 330 51.30 1.61 9.78
CA ALA A 330 51.77 2.98 9.59
C ALA A 330 50.62 3.99 9.35
N ILE A 331 49.53 3.58 8.68
CA ILE A 331 48.31 4.40 8.52
C ILE A 331 47.66 4.64 9.89
N VAL A 332 47.54 3.60 10.71
CA VAL A 332 46.98 3.71 12.07
C VAL A 332 47.84 4.61 12.97
N ASP A 333 49.16 4.43 12.94
CA ASP A 333 50.10 5.21 13.77
C ASP A 333 50.04 6.70 13.41
N LYS A 334 49.97 7.03 12.12
CA LYS A 334 49.79 8.41 11.66
C LYS A 334 48.47 9.00 12.14
N ALA A 335 47.36 8.27 12.00
CA ALA A 335 46.06 8.73 12.45
C ALA A 335 46.06 9.04 13.95
N ASN A 336 46.72 8.21 14.77
CA ASN A 336 46.90 8.45 16.20
C ASN A 336 47.70 9.71 16.50
N GLN A 337 48.80 9.94 15.77
CA GLN A 337 49.62 11.12 15.94
C GLN A 337 48.82 12.41 15.66
N ASP A 338 47.99 12.40 14.62
CA ASP A 338 47.20 13.56 14.20
C ASP A 338 46.13 13.96 15.24
N VAL A 339 45.57 13.01 15.99
CA VAL A 339 44.47 13.26 16.95
C VAL A 339 44.90 13.24 18.42
N GLY A 340 46.07 12.68 18.74
CA GLY A 340 46.54 12.42 20.10
C GLY A 340 46.49 13.61 21.07
N PRO A 341 46.86 14.84 20.66
CA PRO A 341 46.80 16.02 21.54
C PRO A 341 45.39 16.33 22.07
N ILE A 342 44.34 16.00 21.31
CA ILE A 342 42.94 16.25 21.69
C ILE A 342 42.41 15.09 22.53
N PHE A 343 42.64 13.85 22.12
CA PHE A 343 41.98 12.69 22.74
C PHE A 343 42.57 12.24 24.07
N ASN A 344 43.83 12.55 24.34
CA ASN A 344 44.50 12.14 25.57
C ASN A 344 44.24 13.09 26.76
N GLU A 345 43.53 14.21 26.54
CA GLU A 345 43.14 15.12 27.63
C GLU A 345 42.19 14.40 28.60
N VAL A 346 42.63 14.24 29.86
CA VAL A 346 41.79 13.78 30.97
C VAL A 346 40.93 14.95 31.44
N ILE A 347 39.61 14.75 31.41
CA ILE A 347 38.61 15.79 31.70
C ILE A 347 37.85 15.58 33.01
N GLY A 348 38.01 14.42 33.64
CA GLY A 348 37.39 14.07 34.92
C GLY A 348 37.56 12.59 35.24
N LYS A 349 36.76 12.06 36.17
CA LYS A 349 36.79 10.65 36.59
C LYS A 349 35.39 10.06 36.72
N ALA A 350 35.24 8.75 36.50
CA ALA A 350 34.06 7.99 36.89
C ALA A 350 34.30 7.29 38.24
N ALA A 351 33.40 7.49 39.20
CA ALA A 351 33.50 6.85 40.53
C ALA A 351 33.26 5.33 40.49
N ILE A 352 32.44 4.90 39.54
CA ILE A 352 32.01 3.52 39.30
C ILE A 352 31.97 3.26 37.78
N ASP A 353 31.83 2.00 37.38
CA ASP A 353 31.54 1.68 35.99
C ASP A 353 30.12 2.16 35.65
N LEU A 354 29.99 3.07 34.67
CA LEU A 354 28.71 3.51 34.14
C LEU A 354 28.38 2.70 32.90
N THR A 355 27.55 1.68 33.07
CA THR A 355 27.22 0.70 32.02
C THR A 355 25.91 1.02 31.31
N ARG A 356 25.79 0.63 30.04
CA ARG A 356 24.54 0.65 29.26
C ARG A 356 23.62 -0.54 29.51
N THR A 357 24.06 -1.51 30.31
CA THR A 357 23.25 -2.66 30.73
C THR A 357 21.95 -2.18 31.38
N GLN A 358 20.82 -2.58 30.80
CA GLN A 358 19.50 -2.21 31.31
C GLN A 358 19.13 -3.06 32.52
N SER A 359 18.45 -2.43 33.48
CA SER A 359 18.04 -3.03 34.76
C SER A 359 16.92 -4.07 34.61
N ALA A 360 16.22 -4.09 33.47
CA ALA A 360 15.09 -4.99 33.20
C ALA A 360 14.92 -5.29 31.69
N LYS A 361 14.14 -6.32 31.37
CA LYS A 361 13.72 -6.71 30.01
C LYS A 361 12.19 -6.61 29.87
N PRO A 362 11.63 -6.24 28.70
CA PRO A 362 12.32 -5.87 27.45
C PRO A 362 13.17 -4.60 27.55
N TYR A 363 12.74 -3.62 28.35
CA TYR A 363 13.46 -2.36 28.61
C TYR A 363 13.48 -1.97 30.09
N GLY A 364 14.58 -1.37 30.52
CA GLY A 364 14.79 -0.78 31.84
C GLY A 364 15.80 0.38 31.79
N ASP A 365 15.99 1.06 32.92
CA ASP A 365 17.00 2.12 33.03
C ASP A 365 18.42 1.55 33.12
N SER A 366 19.42 2.34 32.74
CA SER A 366 20.84 2.00 32.83
C SER A 366 21.62 3.10 33.54
N LEU A 367 22.74 2.78 34.19
CA LEU A 367 23.55 3.78 34.90
C LEU A 367 23.99 4.90 33.96
N LEU A 368 24.49 4.53 32.79
CA LEU A 368 24.96 5.50 31.79
C LEU A 368 23.80 6.26 31.14
N GLY A 369 22.69 5.58 30.84
CA GLY A 369 21.49 6.21 30.28
C GLY A 369 20.86 7.24 31.22
N ASN A 370 20.79 6.93 32.52
CA ASN A 370 20.29 7.84 33.56
C ASN A 370 21.15 9.10 33.65
N TRP A 371 22.48 8.96 33.56
CA TRP A 371 23.41 10.09 33.55
C TRP A 371 23.27 10.91 32.27
N ALA A 372 23.27 10.26 31.09
CA ALA A 372 23.17 10.92 29.79
C ALA A 372 21.88 11.74 29.66
N ALA A 373 20.72 11.16 29.99
CA ALA A 373 19.44 11.85 29.94
C ALA A 373 19.39 13.04 30.92
N GLU A 374 20.02 12.91 32.09
CA GLU A 374 20.10 13.99 33.09
C GLU A 374 21.01 15.13 32.63
N VAL A 375 22.14 14.84 31.97
CA VAL A 375 23.00 15.87 31.37
C VAL A 375 22.26 16.59 30.24
N THR A 376 21.60 15.86 29.34
CA THR A 376 20.78 16.46 28.27
C THR A 376 19.69 17.37 28.84
N ARG A 377 19.01 16.94 29.91
CA ARG A 377 17.99 17.74 30.61
C ARG A 377 18.57 19.03 31.20
N LYS A 378 19.69 18.93 31.93
CA LYS A 378 20.34 20.05 32.63
C LYS A 378 20.94 21.08 31.69
N ALA A 379 21.53 20.67 30.56
CA ALA A 379 22.18 21.55 29.58
C ALA A 379 21.28 22.65 29.01
N VAL A 380 19.95 22.48 29.13
CA VAL A 380 18.91 23.38 28.63
C VAL A 380 17.82 23.67 29.67
N ASN A 381 18.01 23.26 30.93
CA ASN A 381 17.07 23.42 32.04
C ASN A 381 15.63 22.94 31.70
N ALA A 382 15.52 21.75 31.11
CA ALA A 382 14.23 21.14 30.79
C ALA A 382 13.59 20.43 32.00
N ASP A 383 12.26 20.27 31.96
CA ASP A 383 11.52 19.48 32.95
C ASP A 383 11.89 17.99 32.81
N PHE A 384 11.95 17.49 31.57
CA PHE A 384 12.27 16.09 31.26
C PHE A 384 13.36 15.97 30.19
N GLY A 385 14.21 14.95 30.33
CA GLY A 385 15.29 14.64 29.38
C GLY A 385 15.16 13.23 28.84
N PHE A 386 15.48 13.05 27.55
CA PHE A 386 15.48 11.76 26.88
C PHE A 386 16.80 11.49 26.16
N ALA A 387 17.22 10.22 26.16
CA ALA A 387 18.30 9.71 25.33
C ALA A 387 17.91 8.34 24.76
N ASN A 388 18.21 8.09 23.49
CA ASN A 388 18.00 6.77 22.89
C ASN A 388 19.16 5.83 23.21
N ASN A 389 18.84 4.55 23.44
CA ASN A 389 19.83 3.53 23.78
C ASN A 389 20.94 3.40 22.72
N GLY A 390 20.57 3.49 21.44
CA GLY A 390 21.49 3.38 20.30
C GLY A 390 22.49 4.53 20.18
N GLY A 391 22.18 5.69 20.77
CA GLY A 391 23.05 6.88 20.77
C GLY A 391 24.32 6.71 21.61
N LEU A 392 24.28 5.87 22.65
CA LEU A 392 25.40 5.64 23.58
C LEU A 392 26.14 4.36 23.18
N ARG A 393 27.42 4.46 22.80
CA ARG A 393 28.12 3.37 22.09
C ARG A 393 29.08 2.53 22.93
N ILE A 394 29.60 3.09 24.01
CA ILE A 394 30.48 2.39 24.96
C ILE A 394 30.02 2.63 26.39
N ASP A 395 30.49 1.78 27.30
CA ASP A 395 30.39 2.03 28.75
C ASP A 395 31.55 2.93 29.20
N ILE A 396 31.36 3.67 30.30
CA ILE A 396 32.45 4.46 30.91
C ILE A 396 33.02 3.65 32.09
N PRO A 397 34.26 3.13 31.99
CA PRO A 397 34.87 2.41 33.09
C PRO A 397 35.20 3.35 34.25
N LYS A 398 35.22 2.81 35.47
CA LYS A 398 35.73 3.51 36.65
C LYS A 398 37.16 4.00 36.41
N GLY A 399 37.45 5.25 36.77
CA GLY A 399 38.77 5.87 36.62
C GLY A 399 38.74 7.12 35.75
N ASP A 400 39.86 7.45 35.13
CA ASP A 400 40.00 8.69 34.35
C ASP A 400 39.14 8.66 33.08
N ILE A 401 38.47 9.79 32.82
CA ILE A 401 37.65 10.02 31.63
C ILE A 401 38.41 10.98 30.73
N THR A 402 38.56 10.63 29.45
CA THR A 402 39.22 11.47 28.45
C THR A 402 38.25 12.05 27.43
N VAL A 403 38.68 13.08 26.70
CA VAL A 403 37.94 13.59 25.53
C VAL A 403 37.70 12.48 24.51
N GLY A 404 38.72 11.65 24.23
CA GLY A 404 38.59 10.52 23.30
C GLY A 404 37.49 9.53 23.70
N MET A 405 37.33 9.29 25.01
CA MET A 405 36.26 8.45 25.54
C MET A 405 34.86 9.05 25.28
N MET A 406 34.71 10.38 25.34
CA MET A 406 33.43 11.03 25.00
C MET A 406 33.11 10.95 23.51
N TYR A 407 34.12 11.00 22.64
CA TYR A 407 33.96 10.75 21.20
C TYR A 407 33.56 9.29 20.90
N GLN A 408 34.07 8.33 21.67
CA GLN A 408 33.62 6.94 21.57
C GLN A 408 32.20 6.76 22.11
N LEU A 409 31.87 7.42 23.23
CA LEU A 409 30.56 7.32 23.87
C LEU A 409 29.44 7.87 22.98
N MET A 410 29.62 9.10 22.48
CA MET A 410 28.67 9.84 21.65
C MET A 410 29.35 10.26 20.33
N PRO A 411 29.54 9.33 19.37
CA PRO A 411 30.26 9.60 18.13
C PRO A 411 29.44 10.44 17.13
N PHE A 412 28.14 10.56 17.36
CA PHE A 412 27.23 11.35 16.53
C PHE A 412 27.34 12.83 16.86
N ASP A 413 27.31 13.67 15.83
CA ASP A 413 27.21 15.13 15.97
C ASP A 413 25.76 15.58 16.20
N ASN A 414 25.02 14.79 16.99
CA ASN A 414 23.66 15.14 17.35
C ASN A 414 23.67 16.35 18.28
N THR A 415 22.73 17.27 18.03
CA THR A 415 22.52 18.46 18.86
C THR A 415 21.40 18.22 19.87
N ILE A 416 21.39 18.97 20.97
CA ILE A 416 20.28 18.99 21.91
C ILE A 416 19.17 19.87 21.34
N VAL A 417 17.96 19.34 21.33
CA VAL A 417 16.73 20.03 20.91
C VAL A 417 15.75 20.12 22.07
N THR A 418 14.93 21.16 22.07
CA THR A 418 13.85 21.33 23.05
C THR A 418 12.50 21.50 22.40
N MET A 419 11.44 21.07 23.10
CA MET A 419 10.05 21.23 22.68
C MET A 419 9.12 21.23 23.90
N LYS A 420 7.96 21.86 23.77
CA LYS A 420 6.86 21.80 24.75
C LYS A 420 5.93 20.66 24.41
N MET A 421 5.68 19.79 25.38
CA MET A 421 4.82 18.60 25.21
C MET A 421 3.85 18.47 26.38
N THR A 422 2.61 18.06 26.12
CA THR A 422 1.67 17.69 27.18
C THR A 422 2.04 16.34 27.80
N GLY A 423 1.55 16.04 29.00
CA GLY A 423 1.72 14.71 29.60
C GLY A 423 1.21 13.57 28.69
N ALA A 424 0.12 13.80 27.95
CA ALA A 424 -0.40 12.84 26.96
C ALA A 424 0.56 12.64 25.76
N GLN A 425 1.16 13.71 25.25
CA GLN A 425 2.18 13.63 24.19
C GLN A 425 3.44 12.92 24.68
N ILE A 426 3.85 13.15 25.93
CA ILE A 426 4.96 12.43 26.55
C ILE A 426 4.62 10.94 26.69
N LYS A 427 3.41 10.59 27.12
CA LYS A 427 2.95 9.19 27.16
C LYS A 427 3.10 8.53 25.79
N THR A 428 2.77 9.22 24.71
CA THR A 428 2.92 8.71 23.34
C THR A 428 4.38 8.34 23.02
N ILE A 429 5.36 9.16 23.42
CA ILE A 429 6.79 8.84 23.26
C ILE A 429 7.18 7.59 24.06
N LEU A 430 6.72 7.50 25.30
CA LEU A 430 7.03 6.36 26.16
C LEU A 430 6.40 5.07 25.62
N GLU A 431 5.18 5.15 25.09
CA GLU A 431 4.50 4.05 24.42
C GLU A 431 5.29 3.59 23.18
N GLN A 432 5.77 4.53 22.35
CA GLN A 432 6.64 4.24 21.21
C GLN A 432 7.97 3.59 21.63
N ALA A 433 8.49 3.93 22.81
CA ALA A 433 9.71 3.31 23.32
C ALA A 433 9.52 1.82 23.63
N VAL A 434 8.34 1.43 24.12
CA VAL A 434 8.07 0.08 24.66
C VAL A 434 7.07 -0.74 23.84
N GLN A 435 6.61 -0.25 22.69
CA GLN A 435 5.75 -0.98 21.75
C GLN A 435 6.47 -2.18 21.11
N ASP A 436 5.72 -3.04 20.43
CA ASP A 436 6.29 -4.13 19.64
C ASP A 436 7.27 -3.56 18.60
N GLY A 437 8.53 -4.03 18.62
CA GLY A 437 9.61 -3.52 17.76
C GLY A 437 10.25 -2.18 18.20
N GLY A 438 9.85 -1.61 19.34
CA GLY A 438 10.44 -0.39 19.90
C GLY A 438 11.95 -0.49 20.16
N LYS A 439 12.64 0.63 20.31
CA LYS A 439 14.10 0.67 20.57
C LYS A 439 14.46 0.97 22.04
N GLY A 440 13.45 1.15 22.90
CA GLY A 440 13.60 1.62 24.27
C GLY A 440 14.07 3.07 24.36
N ILE A 441 14.08 3.62 25.57
CA ILE A 441 14.45 5.02 25.84
C ILE A 441 15.11 5.11 27.21
N GLN A 442 15.95 6.12 27.45
CA GLN A 442 16.45 6.50 28.77
C GLN A 442 15.85 7.85 29.16
N VAL A 443 15.48 8.02 30.43
CA VAL A 443 14.68 9.16 30.89
C VAL A 443 15.30 9.87 32.09
N ALA A 444 15.03 11.17 32.19
CA ALA A 444 15.40 12.02 33.32
C ALA A 444 14.27 13.00 33.67
N GLY A 445 14.12 13.32 34.97
CA GLY A 445 13.04 14.16 35.48
C GLY A 445 11.68 13.44 35.65
N LEU A 446 11.56 12.20 35.13
CA LEU A 446 10.36 11.36 35.26
C LEU A 446 10.70 9.88 35.45
N SER A 447 9.68 9.11 35.85
CA SER A 447 9.65 7.65 35.82
C SER A 447 8.31 7.14 35.28
N PHE A 448 8.28 5.90 34.79
CA PHE A 448 7.06 5.23 34.36
C PHE A 448 7.16 3.70 34.51
N LYS A 449 5.99 3.05 34.61
CA LYS A 449 5.85 1.60 34.48
C LYS A 449 5.19 1.26 33.15
N TYR A 450 5.40 0.04 32.68
CA TYR A 450 4.68 -0.44 31.49
C TYR A 450 4.42 -1.93 31.54
N ASP A 451 3.32 -2.36 30.93
CA ASP A 451 2.94 -3.76 30.85
C ASP A 451 3.23 -4.31 29.44
N PRO A 452 4.30 -5.10 29.25
CA PRO A 452 4.65 -5.63 27.93
C PRO A 452 3.62 -6.62 27.38
N THR A 453 2.73 -7.16 28.22
CA THR A 453 1.68 -8.09 27.79
C THR A 453 0.48 -7.38 27.14
N ARG A 454 0.38 -6.05 27.30
CA ARG A 454 -0.69 -5.25 26.72
C ARG A 454 -0.42 -4.89 25.26
N PRO A 455 -1.48 -4.56 24.49
CA PRO A 455 -1.34 -4.07 23.13
C PRO A 455 -0.37 -2.89 23.03
N SER A 456 0.39 -2.84 21.93
CA SER A 456 1.20 -1.66 21.58
C SER A 456 0.39 -0.38 21.69
N MET A 457 1.05 0.70 22.14
CA MET A 457 0.41 1.99 22.44
C MET A 457 -0.53 2.04 23.66
N HIS A 458 -0.71 0.92 24.37
CA HIS A 458 -1.51 0.84 25.61
C HIS A 458 -0.76 0.13 26.75
N ARG A 459 0.58 0.24 26.77
CA ARG A 459 1.46 -0.40 27.75
C ARG A 459 1.79 0.49 28.92
N VAL A 460 1.96 1.79 28.71
CA VAL A 460 2.51 2.73 29.70
C VAL A 460 1.48 3.12 30.74
N PHE A 461 1.87 3.04 32.01
CA PHE A 461 1.09 3.46 33.18
C PHE A 461 1.98 3.99 34.31
N ASP A 462 1.38 4.59 35.35
CA ASP A 462 2.11 5.11 36.53
C ASP A 462 3.25 6.10 36.18
N MET A 463 2.95 7.07 35.32
CA MET A 463 3.88 8.15 34.96
C MET A 463 4.02 9.16 36.10
N ARG A 464 5.24 9.38 36.59
CA ARG A 464 5.54 10.27 37.72
C ARG A 464 6.72 11.18 37.43
N LYS A 465 6.72 12.38 38.02
CA LYS A 465 7.91 13.22 38.12
C LYS A 465 8.92 12.59 39.11
N SER A 466 10.18 13.02 39.07
CA SER A 466 11.21 12.54 40.00
C SER A 466 10.91 12.79 41.49
N ASP A 467 10.02 13.74 41.81
CA ASP A 467 9.53 13.98 43.18
C ASP A 467 8.41 13.01 43.61
N GLY A 468 8.05 12.03 42.76
CA GLY A 468 7.01 11.03 42.99
C GLY A 468 5.59 11.49 42.65
N THR A 469 5.39 12.77 42.31
CA THR A 469 4.05 13.27 41.94
C THR A 469 3.63 12.77 40.56
N PRO A 470 2.36 12.41 40.34
CA PRO A 470 1.87 11.99 39.03
C PRO A 470 2.07 13.07 37.95
N ILE A 471 2.36 12.65 36.72
CA ILE A 471 2.37 13.57 35.56
C ILE A 471 0.93 13.93 35.20
N ASP A 472 0.67 15.23 35.02
CA ASP A 472 -0.62 15.73 34.56
C ASP A 472 -0.67 15.62 33.03
N MET A 473 -1.67 14.89 32.51
CA MET A 473 -1.79 14.59 31.08
C MET A 473 -2.05 15.84 30.22
N ASN A 474 -2.63 16.91 30.80
CA ASN A 474 -2.99 18.13 30.08
C ASN A 474 -1.97 19.25 30.28
N LYS A 475 -1.12 19.16 31.30
CA LYS A 475 -0.07 20.14 31.56
C LYS A 475 1.04 20.03 30.52
N SER A 476 1.54 21.17 30.06
CA SER A 476 2.70 21.28 29.17
C SER A 476 4.01 21.33 29.97
N TYR A 477 5.01 20.58 29.49
CA TYR A 477 6.36 20.46 30.06
C TYR A 477 7.40 20.75 28.99
N LEU A 478 8.52 21.34 29.38
CA LEU A 478 9.69 21.49 28.52
C LEU A 478 10.47 20.18 28.48
N VAL A 479 10.61 19.63 27.29
CA VAL A 479 11.30 18.37 27.03
C VAL A 479 12.60 18.65 26.28
N ALA A 480 13.67 17.95 26.66
CA ALA A 480 14.94 17.94 25.96
C ALA A 480 15.28 16.53 25.43
N THR A 481 15.77 16.46 24.20
CA THR A 481 16.29 15.22 23.61
C THR A 481 17.37 15.57 22.59
N ASN A 482 17.91 14.58 21.88
CA ASN A 482 18.79 14.82 20.74
C ASN A 482 18.00 15.02 19.43
N ASN A 483 18.56 15.77 18.48
CA ASN A 483 17.91 16.11 17.22
C ASN A 483 17.52 14.89 16.36
N PHE A 484 18.23 13.77 16.47
CA PHE A 484 17.85 12.52 15.81
C PHE A 484 16.49 12.03 16.33
N MET A 485 16.32 11.86 17.64
CA MET A 485 15.02 11.50 18.22
C MET A 485 13.96 12.60 17.99
N GLY A 486 14.33 13.86 18.21
CA GLY A 486 13.42 15.00 18.10
C GLY A 486 12.87 15.22 16.69
N THR A 487 13.49 14.62 15.68
CA THR A 487 13.01 14.64 14.28
C THR A 487 12.38 13.31 13.85
N GLY A 488 12.17 12.36 14.77
CA GLY A 488 11.44 11.10 14.55
C GLY A 488 12.32 9.85 14.38
N GLY A 489 13.64 9.96 14.55
CA GLY A 489 14.55 8.82 14.56
C GLY A 489 14.16 7.76 15.60
N ASP A 490 14.56 6.51 15.38
CA ASP A 490 14.18 5.32 16.18
C ASP A 490 12.65 5.08 16.26
N GLY A 491 11.86 5.71 15.39
CA GLY A 491 10.40 5.58 15.36
C GLY A 491 9.67 6.48 16.36
N PHE A 492 10.34 7.45 16.97
CA PHE A 492 9.75 8.40 17.93
C PHE A 492 8.96 9.52 17.24
N THR A 493 7.96 9.15 16.44
CA THR A 493 7.16 10.09 15.64
C THR A 493 6.33 11.05 16.50
N GLY A 494 6.12 10.77 17.79
CA GLY A 494 5.43 11.70 18.69
C GLY A 494 6.17 13.04 18.85
N PHE A 495 7.49 13.09 18.63
CA PHE A 495 8.23 14.36 18.60
C PHE A 495 7.94 15.18 17.34
N THR A 496 7.42 14.52 16.30
CA THR A 496 7.12 15.14 15.00
C THR A 496 5.67 15.57 14.83
N ASP A 497 4.86 15.38 15.88
CA ASP A 497 3.48 15.86 15.96
C ASP A 497 3.40 17.35 15.59
N PRO A 498 2.41 17.77 14.77
CA PRO A 498 2.32 19.15 14.31
C PRO A 498 2.25 20.19 15.44
N GLU A 499 1.62 19.89 16.57
CA GLU A 499 1.55 20.79 17.72
C GLU A 499 2.87 20.83 18.49
N VAL A 500 3.54 19.69 18.66
CA VAL A 500 4.88 19.64 19.30
C VAL A 500 5.90 20.43 18.48
N LYS A 501 5.90 20.23 17.15
CA LYS A 501 6.80 20.90 16.20
C LYS A 501 6.74 22.43 16.26
N LYS A 502 5.61 23.02 16.62
CA LYS A 502 5.48 24.50 16.77
C LYS A 502 6.44 25.08 17.81
N SER A 503 6.90 24.24 18.75
CA SER A 503 7.79 24.62 19.83
C SER A 503 9.19 24.02 19.73
N PHE A 504 9.49 23.33 18.62
CA PHE A 504 10.79 22.70 18.40
C PHE A 504 11.88 23.76 18.24
N VAL A 505 12.95 23.62 19.03
CA VAL A 505 14.14 24.49 18.97
C VAL A 505 15.38 23.61 18.99
N ASP A 506 16.20 23.71 17.93
CA ASP A 506 17.56 23.20 17.97
C ASP A 506 18.47 24.20 18.68
N THR A 507 19.14 23.76 19.73
CA THR A 507 20.06 24.62 20.49
C THR A 507 21.43 24.74 19.83
N TYR A 508 21.70 23.91 18.83
CA TYR A 508 23.00 23.73 18.18
C TYR A 508 24.13 23.31 19.12
N LYS A 509 23.82 22.99 20.39
CA LYS A 509 24.77 22.42 21.33
C LYS A 509 24.92 20.93 21.04
N LEU A 510 26.13 20.47 20.75
CA LEU A 510 26.39 19.05 20.58
C LEU A 510 26.14 18.31 21.91
N VAL A 511 25.47 17.16 21.83
CA VAL A 511 25.25 16.30 23.00
C VAL A 511 26.59 15.88 23.61
N ARG A 512 27.57 15.56 22.75
CA ARG A 512 28.93 15.21 23.17
C ARG A 512 29.63 16.34 23.94
N ASP A 513 29.49 17.57 23.48
CA ASP A 513 30.10 18.73 24.16
C ASP A 513 29.43 18.95 25.52
N ALA A 514 28.11 18.81 25.61
CA ALA A 514 27.39 18.84 26.88
C ALA A 514 27.87 17.74 27.86
N PHE A 515 28.20 16.55 27.36
CA PHE A 515 28.80 15.49 28.19
C PHE A 515 30.20 15.88 28.68
N ILE A 516 31.06 16.41 27.80
CA ILE A 516 32.41 16.87 28.16
C ILE A 516 32.34 17.98 29.23
N GLU A 517 31.48 18.98 29.02
CA GLU A 517 31.26 20.07 29.97
C GLU A 517 30.76 19.54 31.32
N ALA A 518 29.79 18.63 31.31
CA ALA A 518 29.26 18.03 32.54
C ALA A 518 30.30 17.23 33.32
N VAL A 519 31.20 16.50 32.64
CA VAL A 519 32.31 15.79 33.29
C VAL A 519 33.30 16.78 33.89
N LYS A 520 33.67 17.84 33.16
CA LYS A 520 34.58 18.89 33.64
C LYS A 520 34.01 19.63 34.85
N GLU A 521 32.71 19.93 34.84
CA GLU A 521 32.02 20.62 35.93
C GLU A 521 31.91 19.74 37.19
N GLN A 522 31.57 18.46 37.02
CA GLN A 522 31.41 17.54 38.15
C GLN A 522 32.75 17.06 38.72
N GLY A 523 33.79 16.99 37.90
CA GLY A 523 35.11 16.45 38.23
C GLY A 523 35.12 14.93 38.42
N THR A 524 34.22 14.39 39.24
CA THR A 524 33.96 12.95 39.40
C THR A 524 32.48 12.65 39.19
N ILE A 525 32.15 11.88 38.16
CA ILE A 525 30.76 11.52 37.81
C ILE A 525 30.35 10.17 38.43
N THR A 526 29.06 10.04 38.72
CA THR A 526 28.41 8.80 39.18
C THR A 526 26.94 8.78 38.74
N SER A 527 26.28 7.63 38.87
CA SER A 527 24.87 7.45 38.58
C SER A 527 24.28 6.32 39.43
N VAL A 528 22.96 6.22 39.50
CA VAL A 528 22.25 5.16 40.23
C VAL A 528 21.14 4.57 39.39
N ILE A 529 20.79 3.31 39.66
CA ILE A 529 19.56 2.68 39.18
C ILE A 529 18.46 2.99 40.19
N ASP A 530 17.55 3.88 39.81
CA ASP A 530 16.41 4.33 40.60
C ASP A 530 15.07 3.86 40.00
N LYS A 531 15.11 2.89 39.07
CA LYS A 531 13.94 2.24 38.44
C LYS A 531 13.05 3.24 37.71
N ARG A 532 13.65 4.17 36.95
CA ARG A 532 12.88 5.15 36.15
C ARG A 532 12.01 4.49 35.10
N ILE A 533 12.39 3.28 34.67
CA ILE A 533 11.72 2.51 33.63
C ILE A 533 11.59 1.09 34.16
N ALA A 534 10.36 0.63 34.36
CA ALA A 534 10.13 -0.68 34.94
C ALA A 534 9.00 -1.44 34.21
N PRO A 535 9.26 -2.62 33.64
CA PRO A 535 8.19 -3.52 33.22
C PRO A 535 7.45 -4.01 34.47
N ALA A 536 6.13 -3.96 34.43
CA ALA A 536 5.26 -4.39 35.51
C ALA A 536 3.88 -4.79 34.96
N THR A 537 3.20 -5.71 35.62
CA THR A 537 1.81 -6.03 35.28
C THR A 537 0.91 -4.90 35.74
N LYS A 538 0.10 -4.36 34.83
CA LYS A 538 -0.93 -3.38 35.19
C LYS A 538 -2.11 -4.11 35.81
N GLU A 539 -2.58 -3.65 36.97
CA GLU A 539 -3.81 -4.18 37.59
C GLU A 539 -5.01 -4.01 36.64
N GLY A 540 -5.88 -5.02 36.62
CA GLY A 540 -7.03 -5.10 35.73
C GLY A 540 -7.07 -6.39 34.91
N THR A 541 -8.11 -6.53 34.11
CA THR A 541 -8.28 -7.61 33.13
C THR A 541 -8.57 -7.01 31.78
N LEU A 542 -7.94 -7.51 30.71
CA LEU A 542 -8.19 -7.07 29.34
C LEU A 542 -9.14 -8.06 28.65
N ILE A 543 -10.32 -7.60 28.29
CA ILE A 543 -11.28 -8.35 27.45
C ILE A 543 -11.15 -7.86 26.02
N THR A 544 -11.05 -8.78 25.07
CA THR A 544 -10.95 -8.46 23.63
C THR A 544 -12.19 -8.96 22.90
N VAL A 545 -12.74 -8.13 22.01
CA VAL A 545 -13.81 -8.51 21.09
C VAL A 545 -13.29 -8.36 19.67
N LEU A 546 -13.32 -9.45 18.92
CA LEU A 546 -13.05 -9.49 17.49
C LEU A 546 -14.37 -9.56 16.74
N ALA A 547 -14.52 -8.75 15.71
CA ALA A 547 -15.76 -8.71 14.93
C ALA A 547 -15.53 -8.68 13.42
N THR A 548 -16.36 -9.45 12.71
CA THR A 548 -16.55 -9.39 11.26
C THR A 548 -17.95 -8.89 10.92
N SER A 549 -18.14 -8.42 9.69
CA SER A 549 -19.42 -8.01 9.13
C SER A 549 -19.36 -8.17 7.61
N ASP A 550 -20.52 -8.34 6.97
CA ASP A 550 -20.68 -8.30 5.52
C ASP A 550 -19.72 -9.29 4.82
N ILE A 551 -19.59 -10.50 5.38
CA ILE A 551 -18.66 -11.53 4.90
C ILE A 551 -19.01 -11.97 3.48
N HIS A 552 -20.29 -11.95 3.13
CA HIS A 552 -20.81 -12.28 1.81
C HIS A 552 -20.30 -13.60 1.21
N GLY A 553 -20.24 -14.66 2.02
CA GLY A 553 -19.75 -15.97 1.58
C GLY A 553 -18.24 -16.06 1.30
N ASN A 554 -17.44 -15.03 1.65
CA ASN A 554 -16.00 -15.03 1.42
C ASN A 554 -15.26 -15.88 2.48
N ILE A 555 -14.98 -17.14 2.16
CA ILE A 555 -14.10 -17.99 2.97
C ILE A 555 -12.64 -17.89 2.51
N PHE A 556 -12.41 -17.99 1.20
CA PHE A 556 -11.08 -18.07 0.61
C PHE A 556 -10.51 -16.68 0.32
N PRO A 557 -9.15 -16.54 0.26
CA PRO A 557 -8.49 -15.36 -0.30
C PRO A 557 -8.60 -15.35 -1.84
N TRP A 558 -9.84 -15.39 -2.34
CA TRP A 558 -10.16 -15.61 -3.75
C TRP A 558 -11.29 -14.69 -4.20
N ASP A 559 -11.20 -14.25 -5.46
CA ASP A 559 -12.26 -13.56 -6.14
C ASP A 559 -12.90 -14.44 -7.21
N TYR A 560 -14.11 -14.91 -6.94
CA TYR A 560 -14.87 -15.71 -7.87
C TYR A 560 -15.25 -14.97 -9.16
N ASN A 561 -15.29 -13.63 -9.15
CA ASN A 561 -15.62 -12.88 -10.36
C ASN A 561 -14.43 -12.76 -11.32
N THR A 562 -13.21 -12.65 -10.78
CA THR A 562 -12.00 -12.47 -11.59
C THR A 562 -11.12 -13.72 -11.69
N ALA A 563 -11.43 -14.76 -10.91
CA ALA A 563 -10.65 -15.97 -10.73
C ALA A 563 -9.20 -15.68 -10.30
N LYS A 564 -9.03 -14.78 -9.31
CA LYS A 564 -7.71 -14.33 -8.85
C LYS A 564 -7.62 -14.36 -7.32
N PRO A 565 -6.39 -14.46 -6.75
CA PRO A 565 -6.15 -14.22 -5.34
C PRO A 565 -6.62 -12.82 -4.92
N ALA A 566 -7.18 -12.72 -3.72
CA ALA A 566 -7.65 -11.48 -3.11
C ALA A 566 -7.33 -11.43 -1.61
N ASN A 567 -7.05 -10.23 -1.10
CA ASN A 567 -6.69 -10.00 0.30
C ASN A 567 -7.94 -9.86 1.19
N ARG A 568 -8.66 -10.98 1.33
CA ARG A 568 -9.94 -11.09 2.07
C ARG A 568 -10.23 -12.55 2.48
N GLY A 569 -11.36 -12.76 3.16
CA GLY A 569 -11.92 -14.07 3.44
C GLY A 569 -11.59 -14.65 4.82
N LEU A 570 -12.50 -15.49 5.34
CA LEU A 570 -12.41 -16.07 6.68
C LEU A 570 -11.15 -16.90 6.94
N ALA A 571 -10.52 -17.49 5.92
CA ALA A 571 -9.26 -18.20 6.09
C ALA A 571 -8.13 -17.28 6.59
N LYS A 572 -8.06 -16.03 6.10
CA LYS A 572 -7.07 -15.04 6.60
C LYS A 572 -7.47 -14.54 7.99
N VAL A 573 -8.77 -14.30 8.19
CA VAL A 573 -9.33 -13.92 9.50
C VAL A 573 -9.00 -14.98 10.56
N SER A 574 -9.06 -16.27 10.24
CA SER A 574 -8.79 -17.37 11.17
C SER A 574 -7.36 -17.35 11.70
N THR A 575 -6.38 -17.13 10.80
CA THR A 575 -4.97 -16.95 11.21
C THR A 575 -4.84 -15.82 12.22
N TYR A 576 -5.48 -14.68 11.94
CA TYR A 576 -5.44 -13.53 12.83
C TYR A 576 -6.13 -13.80 14.19
N VAL A 577 -7.32 -14.41 14.17
CA VAL A 577 -8.05 -14.82 15.38
C VAL A 577 -7.20 -15.75 16.25
N LYS A 578 -6.51 -16.74 15.65
CA LYS A 578 -5.60 -17.65 16.37
C LYS A 578 -4.47 -16.87 17.06
N GLN A 579 -3.80 -15.97 16.35
CA GLN A 579 -2.74 -15.11 16.92
C GLN A 579 -3.25 -14.27 18.11
N VAL A 580 -4.46 -13.70 18.00
CA VAL A 580 -5.06 -12.91 19.09
C VAL A 580 -5.39 -13.79 20.30
N ARG A 581 -5.93 -15.00 20.08
CA ARG A 581 -6.26 -15.95 21.17
C ARG A 581 -5.02 -16.55 21.84
N GLU A 582 -3.91 -16.68 21.14
CA GLU A 582 -2.63 -17.04 21.74
C GLU A 582 -2.09 -15.92 22.64
N LYS A 583 -2.29 -14.65 22.24
CA LYS A 583 -1.81 -13.48 22.98
C LYS A 583 -2.72 -13.08 24.14
N TYR A 584 -4.04 -13.21 23.99
CA TYR A 584 -5.02 -12.76 24.98
C TYR A 584 -5.98 -13.88 25.38
N PRO A 585 -6.12 -14.16 26.69
CA PRO A 585 -6.92 -15.30 27.18
C PRO A 585 -8.44 -15.08 27.15
N TYR A 586 -8.91 -13.83 27.02
CA TYR A 586 -10.34 -13.49 27.09
C TYR A 586 -10.80 -12.81 25.80
N VAL A 587 -11.08 -13.63 24.78
CA VAL A 587 -11.46 -13.18 23.43
C VAL A 587 -12.87 -13.65 23.11
N VAL A 588 -13.73 -12.72 22.70
CA VAL A 588 -15.02 -12.99 22.05
C VAL A 588 -14.85 -12.83 20.54
N LEU A 589 -15.44 -13.71 19.74
CA LEU A 589 -15.49 -13.57 18.28
C LEU A 589 -16.95 -13.50 17.81
N ILE A 590 -17.32 -12.42 17.14
CA ILE A 590 -18.71 -12.13 16.75
C ILE A 590 -18.80 -11.76 15.27
N ASP A 591 -19.95 -12.02 14.64
CA ASP A 591 -20.25 -11.55 13.29
C ASP A 591 -21.53 -10.70 13.26
N ASN A 592 -21.53 -9.67 12.41
CA ASN A 592 -22.60 -8.69 12.27
C ASN A 592 -23.40 -8.79 10.95
N GLY A 593 -23.60 -9.99 10.43
CA GLY A 593 -24.62 -10.23 9.40
C GLY A 593 -24.14 -10.02 7.96
N ASP A 594 -25.05 -10.27 7.01
CA ASP A 594 -24.76 -10.34 5.57
C ASP A 594 -23.65 -11.36 5.25
N THR A 595 -23.84 -12.57 5.78
CA THR A 595 -22.90 -13.69 5.68
C THR A 595 -23.23 -14.63 4.52
N ILE A 596 -24.52 -14.83 4.22
CA ILE A 596 -25.00 -15.96 3.39
C ILE A 596 -25.33 -15.57 1.93
N GLN A 597 -24.83 -14.44 1.44
CA GLN A 597 -25.13 -13.93 0.10
C GLN A 597 -23.87 -13.36 -0.56
N GLY A 598 -23.77 -13.34 -1.88
CA GLY A 598 -22.81 -12.45 -2.57
C GLY A 598 -21.61 -13.11 -3.24
N THR A 599 -21.38 -14.41 -3.04
CA THR A 599 -20.43 -15.19 -3.85
C THR A 599 -21.12 -16.37 -4.52
N PRO A 600 -20.54 -16.93 -5.61
CA PRO A 600 -21.05 -18.18 -6.16
C PRO A 600 -21.04 -19.34 -5.17
N LEU A 601 -20.15 -19.32 -4.19
CA LEU A 601 -20.12 -20.33 -3.13
C LEU A 601 -21.37 -20.27 -2.27
N SER A 602 -21.77 -19.09 -1.79
CA SER A 602 -23.02 -18.97 -1.02
C SER A 602 -24.20 -19.41 -1.87
N TYR A 603 -24.33 -18.87 -3.09
CA TYR A 603 -25.41 -19.21 -4.02
C TYR A 603 -25.56 -20.72 -4.27
N TYR A 604 -24.44 -21.40 -4.53
CA TYR A 604 -24.45 -22.84 -4.78
C TYR A 604 -25.05 -23.60 -3.60
N TYR A 605 -24.70 -23.24 -2.37
CA TYR A 605 -25.21 -23.90 -1.17
C TYR A 605 -26.58 -23.38 -0.70
N ASP A 606 -27.03 -22.23 -1.17
CA ASP A 606 -28.39 -21.73 -0.94
C ASP A 606 -29.42 -22.34 -1.88
N LYS A 607 -29.05 -22.62 -3.14
CA LYS A 607 -30.00 -22.98 -4.20
C LYS A 607 -29.72 -24.29 -4.94
N ILE A 608 -28.47 -24.72 -5.04
CA ILE A 608 -28.11 -25.91 -5.82
C ILE A 608 -27.95 -27.13 -4.93
N ASP A 609 -27.05 -27.06 -3.94
CA ASP A 609 -26.90 -28.07 -2.90
C ASP A 609 -27.56 -27.60 -1.61
N THR A 610 -28.85 -27.89 -1.50
CA THR A 610 -29.67 -27.48 -0.35
C THR A 610 -29.60 -28.46 0.83
N LYS A 611 -28.81 -29.55 0.72
CA LYS A 611 -28.77 -30.63 1.70
C LYS A 611 -27.49 -30.67 2.52
N THR A 612 -26.36 -30.27 1.93
CA THR A 612 -25.09 -30.19 2.64
C THR A 612 -25.13 -29.07 3.68
N GLU A 613 -24.48 -29.31 4.83
CA GLU A 613 -24.27 -28.32 5.89
C GLU A 613 -23.64 -27.04 5.32
N TYR A 614 -24.16 -25.87 5.71
CA TYR A 614 -23.77 -24.61 5.09
C TYR A 614 -22.28 -24.27 5.33
N PRO A 615 -21.50 -23.90 4.29
CA PRO A 615 -20.05 -23.75 4.41
C PRO A 615 -19.62 -22.67 5.42
N LEU A 616 -20.36 -21.57 5.51
CA LEU A 616 -20.02 -20.48 6.43
C LEU A 616 -20.28 -20.88 7.88
N ALA A 617 -21.36 -21.62 8.14
CA ALA A 617 -21.61 -22.19 9.46
C ALA A 617 -20.46 -23.13 9.87
N LYS A 618 -20.03 -23.99 8.95
CA LYS A 618 -18.94 -24.94 9.21
C LYS A 618 -17.62 -24.25 9.53
N VAL A 619 -17.23 -23.25 8.74
CA VAL A 619 -15.99 -22.49 8.92
C VAL A 619 -16.04 -21.64 10.19
N MET A 620 -17.14 -20.92 10.43
CA MET A 620 -17.31 -20.09 11.63
C MET A 620 -17.35 -20.96 12.90
N GLY A 621 -17.90 -22.16 12.83
CA GLY A 621 -17.86 -23.16 13.90
C GLY A 621 -16.47 -23.67 14.24
N ALA A 622 -15.65 -23.93 13.21
CA ALA A 622 -14.24 -24.27 13.37
C ALA A 622 -13.45 -23.10 14.00
N MET A 623 -13.77 -21.86 13.60
CA MET A 623 -13.21 -20.63 14.16
C MET A 623 -13.76 -20.28 15.55
N LYS A 624 -14.76 -21.00 16.09
CA LYS A 624 -15.38 -20.75 17.39
C LYS A 624 -15.93 -19.32 17.49
N TYR A 625 -16.76 -18.92 16.53
CA TYR A 625 -17.60 -17.73 16.68
C TYR A 625 -18.57 -17.93 17.85
N ASP A 626 -18.76 -16.90 18.67
CA ASP A 626 -19.71 -16.89 19.77
C ASP A 626 -21.11 -16.50 19.28
N THR A 627 -21.21 -15.50 18.40
CA THR A 627 -22.50 -14.99 17.91
C THR A 627 -22.48 -14.67 16.41
N TRP A 628 -23.65 -14.76 15.80
CA TRP A 628 -23.95 -14.29 14.44
C TRP A 628 -25.24 -13.46 14.47
N THR A 629 -25.14 -12.16 14.21
CA THR A 629 -26.30 -11.27 14.13
C THR A 629 -26.84 -11.27 12.71
N LEU A 630 -28.16 -11.35 12.56
CA LEU A 630 -28.79 -11.33 11.23
C LEU A 630 -28.68 -9.94 10.58
N GLY A 631 -28.32 -9.89 9.31
CA GLY A 631 -28.41 -8.74 8.42
C GLY A 631 -29.62 -8.84 7.48
N ASN A 632 -29.68 -7.94 6.49
CA ASN A 632 -30.77 -7.97 5.50
C ASN A 632 -30.63 -9.10 4.49
N HIS A 633 -29.40 -9.45 4.09
CA HIS A 633 -29.17 -10.45 3.05
C HIS A 633 -29.46 -11.87 3.52
N GLU A 634 -29.59 -12.10 4.83
CA GLU A 634 -30.09 -13.37 5.38
C GLU A 634 -31.52 -13.71 4.92
N PHE A 635 -32.33 -12.71 4.54
CA PHE A 635 -33.72 -12.92 4.14
C PHE A 635 -33.91 -13.13 2.63
N ASN A 636 -32.88 -12.94 1.79
CA ASN A 636 -33.05 -12.94 0.33
C ASN A 636 -33.53 -14.27 -0.26
N TYR A 637 -33.20 -15.38 0.40
CA TYR A 637 -33.49 -16.73 -0.07
C TYR A 637 -34.74 -17.35 0.56
N GLY A 638 -35.48 -16.56 1.36
CA GLY A 638 -36.68 -16.98 2.08
C GLY A 638 -36.39 -17.73 3.38
N LEU A 639 -37.43 -17.84 4.22
CA LEU A 639 -37.30 -18.41 5.57
C LEU A 639 -36.92 -19.89 5.59
N GLU A 640 -37.18 -20.65 4.53
CA GLU A 640 -36.76 -22.06 4.46
C GLU A 640 -35.22 -22.17 4.47
N VAL A 641 -34.56 -21.42 3.59
CA VAL A 641 -33.10 -21.37 3.51
C VAL A 641 -32.52 -20.78 4.80
N LEU A 642 -33.06 -19.65 5.27
CA LEU A 642 -32.56 -19.01 6.49
C LEU A 642 -32.70 -19.93 7.72
N ASN A 643 -33.84 -20.60 7.91
CA ASN A 643 -34.02 -21.51 9.05
C ASN A 643 -33.07 -22.71 9.00
N ARG A 644 -32.73 -23.20 7.80
CA ARG A 644 -31.71 -24.24 7.62
C ARG A 644 -30.33 -23.72 8.05
N VAL A 645 -29.91 -22.56 7.58
CA VAL A 645 -28.60 -22.00 7.95
C VAL A 645 -28.54 -21.65 9.44
N ILE A 646 -29.63 -21.12 10.03
CA ILE A 646 -29.74 -20.90 11.48
C ILE A 646 -29.55 -22.20 12.26
N LYS A 647 -30.13 -23.31 11.78
CA LYS A 647 -29.95 -24.61 12.40
C LYS A 647 -28.49 -25.06 12.35
N ASP A 648 -27.82 -24.90 11.20
CA ASP A 648 -26.41 -25.26 11.03
C ASP A 648 -25.48 -24.41 11.92
N MET A 649 -25.72 -23.08 11.98
CA MET A 649 -24.99 -22.18 12.88
C MET A 649 -25.13 -22.60 14.35
N ARG A 650 -26.35 -22.97 14.77
CA ARG A 650 -26.62 -23.44 16.13
C ARG A 650 -25.96 -24.80 16.41
N SER A 651 -25.91 -25.72 15.44
CA SER A 651 -25.20 -27.00 15.65
C SER A 651 -23.69 -26.83 15.79
N GLU A 652 -23.15 -25.76 15.22
CA GLU A 652 -21.74 -25.36 15.38
C GLU A 652 -21.50 -24.52 16.65
N GLY A 653 -22.52 -24.34 17.49
CA GLY A 653 -22.43 -23.66 18.79
C GLY A 653 -22.50 -22.13 18.71
N ILE A 654 -22.95 -21.58 17.59
CA ILE A 654 -23.04 -20.13 17.37
C ILE A 654 -24.43 -19.63 17.77
N HIS A 655 -24.48 -18.59 18.60
CA HIS A 655 -25.74 -17.95 18.99
C HIS A 655 -26.22 -16.97 17.92
N VAL A 656 -27.43 -17.20 17.40
CA VAL A 656 -28.01 -16.35 16.34
C VAL A 656 -28.85 -15.24 16.95
N LEU A 657 -28.55 -13.98 16.62
CA LEU A 657 -29.11 -12.81 17.30
C LEU A 657 -29.91 -11.87 16.39
N SER A 658 -31.04 -11.37 16.91
CA SER A 658 -31.82 -10.25 16.34
C SER A 658 -32.93 -9.83 17.32
N ALA A 659 -32.70 -8.78 18.09
CA ALA A 659 -33.60 -8.32 19.15
C ALA A 659 -34.84 -7.57 18.63
N ASN A 660 -34.78 -7.04 17.40
CA ASN A 660 -35.85 -6.27 16.79
C ASN A 660 -36.68 -7.05 15.75
N THR A 661 -36.36 -8.32 15.49
CA THR A 661 -37.14 -9.18 14.59
C THR A 661 -38.10 -10.05 15.38
N TYR A 662 -39.39 -9.87 15.14
CA TYR A 662 -40.49 -10.54 15.84
C TYR A 662 -41.31 -11.40 14.90
N ARG A 663 -41.92 -12.44 15.45
CA ARG A 663 -43.02 -13.18 14.83
C ARG A 663 -44.34 -12.44 15.01
N ASP A 664 -45.33 -12.79 14.20
CA ASP A 664 -46.71 -12.32 14.36
C ASP A 664 -47.30 -12.60 15.76
N ASP A 665 -46.81 -13.63 16.46
CA ASP A 665 -47.22 -13.96 17.84
C ASP A 665 -46.57 -13.09 18.93
N GLY A 666 -45.70 -12.15 18.54
CA GLY A 666 -45.00 -11.23 19.43
C GLY A 666 -43.73 -11.78 20.09
N THR A 667 -43.32 -13.01 19.77
CA THR A 667 -42.02 -13.57 20.21
C THR A 667 -40.87 -13.16 19.29
N ASN A 668 -39.65 -13.10 19.82
CA ASN A 668 -38.46 -12.86 18.99
C ASN A 668 -38.21 -14.03 18.02
N TYR A 669 -37.78 -13.72 16.79
CA TYR A 669 -37.48 -14.73 15.77
C TYR A 669 -36.32 -15.65 16.20
N VAL A 670 -35.24 -15.02 16.66
CA VAL A 670 -34.03 -15.65 17.19
C VAL A 670 -33.71 -15.00 18.55
N ASP A 671 -32.60 -15.35 19.19
CA ASP A 671 -32.29 -14.80 20.50
C ASP A 671 -32.07 -13.28 20.41
N ALA A 672 -32.51 -12.51 21.40
CA ALA A 672 -32.26 -11.06 21.39
C ALA A 672 -30.78 -10.75 21.68
N TYR A 673 -30.19 -11.48 22.63
CA TYR A 673 -28.83 -11.27 23.11
C TYR A 673 -28.17 -12.57 23.58
N TYR A 674 -26.86 -12.54 23.74
CA TYR A 674 -26.05 -13.58 24.37
C TYR A 674 -25.15 -12.99 25.46
N ILE A 675 -24.82 -13.76 26.51
CA ILE A 675 -23.86 -13.34 27.55
C ILE A 675 -22.72 -14.36 27.62
N LYS A 676 -21.52 -13.95 27.24
CA LYS A 676 -20.29 -14.72 27.44
C LYS A 676 -19.73 -14.44 28.84
N THR A 677 -19.43 -15.49 29.59
CA THR A 677 -18.77 -15.36 30.91
C THR A 677 -17.32 -15.83 30.81
N PHE A 678 -16.38 -14.99 31.25
CA PHE A 678 -14.97 -15.32 31.41
C PHE A 678 -14.63 -15.46 32.89
N ASN A 679 -13.99 -16.57 33.27
CA ASN A 679 -13.49 -16.76 34.62
C ASN A 679 -12.07 -16.18 34.71
N THR A 680 -11.96 -14.98 35.29
CA THR A 680 -10.67 -14.31 35.48
C THR A 680 -10.13 -14.60 36.89
N PRO A 681 -8.81 -14.45 37.15
CA PRO A 681 -8.24 -14.56 38.50
C PRO A 681 -8.90 -13.65 39.54
N GLN A 682 -9.53 -12.55 39.10
CA GLN A 682 -10.16 -11.54 39.94
C GLN A 682 -11.68 -11.76 40.10
N GLY A 683 -12.26 -12.75 39.41
CA GLY A 683 -13.68 -13.10 39.42
C GLY A 683 -14.29 -13.23 38.01
N PRO A 684 -15.52 -13.74 37.90
CA PRO A 684 -16.20 -13.86 36.61
C PRO A 684 -16.51 -12.47 36.03
N VAL A 685 -16.32 -12.32 34.72
CA VAL A 685 -16.65 -11.13 33.94
C VAL A 685 -17.65 -11.53 32.86
N LYS A 686 -18.70 -10.73 32.67
CA LYS A 686 -19.78 -11.01 31.71
C LYS A 686 -19.82 -9.99 30.58
N VAL A 687 -19.65 -10.46 29.35
CA VAL A 687 -19.79 -9.67 28.12
C VAL A 687 -21.15 -9.98 27.51
N GLY A 688 -22.05 -8.99 27.54
CA GLY A 688 -23.35 -9.06 26.88
C GLY A 688 -23.26 -8.57 25.44
N ILE A 689 -23.82 -9.33 24.51
CA ILE A 689 -23.85 -9.04 23.08
C ILE A 689 -25.31 -8.94 22.65
N LEU A 690 -25.74 -7.76 22.17
CA LEU A 690 -27.08 -7.51 21.65
C LEU A 690 -27.05 -7.48 20.12
N GLY A 691 -27.90 -8.27 19.45
CA GLY A 691 -28.02 -8.25 17.99
C GLY A 691 -29.16 -7.37 17.52
N LEU A 692 -28.94 -6.56 16.49
CA LEU A 692 -29.95 -5.69 15.87
C LEU A 692 -29.84 -5.76 14.34
N THR A 693 -30.96 -5.98 13.66
CA THR A 693 -31.05 -6.16 12.21
C THR A 693 -31.77 -4.98 11.58
N THR A 694 -31.28 -4.40 10.49
CA THR A 694 -31.94 -3.25 9.85
C THR A 694 -33.46 -3.40 9.70
N LYS A 695 -34.20 -2.35 10.09
CA LYS A 695 -35.67 -2.32 10.01
C LYS A 695 -36.20 -2.21 8.58
N MET A 696 -35.32 -1.99 7.61
CA MET A 696 -35.69 -1.67 6.23
C MET A 696 -35.97 -2.89 5.34
N ILE A 697 -35.81 -4.11 5.85
CA ILE A 697 -36.09 -5.35 5.10
C ILE A 697 -37.48 -5.30 4.41
N PRO A 698 -38.58 -4.87 5.06
CA PRO A 698 -39.89 -4.79 4.39
C PRO A 698 -39.98 -3.80 3.22
N ALA A 699 -39.03 -2.85 3.12
CA ALA A 699 -38.94 -1.91 2.01
C ALA A 699 -38.08 -2.44 0.84
N TRP A 700 -37.23 -3.44 1.08
CA TRP A 700 -36.26 -3.93 0.10
C TRP A 700 -36.57 -5.35 -0.40
N GLU A 701 -37.16 -6.18 0.45
CA GLU A 701 -37.35 -7.61 0.23
C GLU A 701 -38.78 -7.95 -0.19
N ASN A 702 -38.95 -9.05 -0.93
CA ASN A 702 -40.24 -9.63 -1.25
C ASN A 702 -40.95 -10.11 0.01
N LYS A 703 -42.22 -9.75 0.18
CA LYS A 703 -43.02 -10.10 1.37
C LYS A 703 -43.05 -11.60 1.69
N GLU A 704 -43.01 -12.46 0.67
CA GLU A 704 -43.00 -13.91 0.84
C GLU A 704 -41.74 -14.43 1.55
N ASN A 705 -40.60 -13.73 1.38
CA ASN A 705 -39.32 -14.14 1.93
C ASN A 705 -39.18 -13.92 3.45
N TYR A 706 -40.03 -13.07 4.04
CA TYR A 706 -40.10 -12.81 5.48
C TYR A 706 -41.52 -12.94 6.05
N ALA A 707 -42.40 -13.68 5.35
CA ALA A 707 -43.80 -13.81 5.76
C ALA A 707 -43.92 -14.31 7.22
N GLY A 708 -44.72 -13.60 8.01
CA GLY A 708 -44.93 -13.87 9.44
C GLY A 708 -43.90 -13.21 10.37
N LEU A 709 -43.04 -12.32 9.84
CA LEU A 709 -42.07 -11.54 10.61
C LEU A 709 -42.31 -10.02 10.52
N HIS A 710 -41.93 -9.33 11.60
CA HIS A 710 -41.97 -7.87 11.74
C HIS A 710 -40.63 -7.35 12.27
N PHE A 711 -40.22 -6.17 11.80
CA PHE A 711 -38.94 -5.55 12.13
C PHE A 711 -39.18 -4.21 12.83
N ASN A 712 -38.90 -4.15 14.13
CA ASN A 712 -39.10 -2.96 14.95
C ASN A 712 -37.91 -1.99 14.82
N ASP A 713 -38.13 -0.74 15.28
CA ASP A 713 -37.11 0.31 15.27
C ASP A 713 -35.91 -0.04 16.17
N LEU A 714 -34.71 0.28 15.69
CA LEU A 714 -33.45 -0.11 16.35
C LEU A 714 -33.22 0.67 17.65
N VAL A 715 -33.59 1.94 17.70
CA VAL A 715 -33.41 2.78 18.90
C VAL A 715 -34.37 2.33 20.00
N ASP A 716 -35.63 2.07 19.64
CA ASP A 716 -36.65 1.64 20.60
C ASP A 716 -36.31 0.25 21.19
N GLU A 717 -35.88 -0.68 20.35
CA GLU A 717 -35.48 -2.01 20.80
C GLU A 717 -34.18 -1.98 21.61
N ALA A 718 -33.20 -1.13 21.25
CA ALA A 718 -32.00 -0.93 22.07
C ALA A 718 -32.35 -0.35 23.46
N LYS A 719 -33.23 0.66 23.54
CA LYS A 719 -33.73 1.21 24.82
C LYS A 719 -34.42 0.16 25.69
N LYS A 720 -35.05 -0.84 25.08
CA LYS A 720 -35.70 -1.95 25.77
C LYS A 720 -34.73 -3.02 26.24
N TRP A 721 -33.79 -3.44 25.38
CA TRP A 721 -32.96 -4.63 25.63
C TRP A 721 -31.65 -4.34 26.35
N VAL A 722 -31.02 -3.18 26.15
CA VAL A 722 -29.78 -2.82 26.86
C VAL A 722 -29.97 -2.82 28.39
N PRO A 723 -31.05 -2.23 28.96
CA PRO A 723 -31.30 -2.32 30.40
C PRO A 723 -31.52 -3.75 30.89
N LYS A 724 -32.21 -4.59 30.11
CA LYS A 724 -32.42 -6.00 30.45
C LYS A 724 -31.11 -6.79 30.47
N LEU A 725 -30.23 -6.52 29.50
CA LEU A 725 -28.90 -7.13 29.41
C LEU A 725 -28.03 -6.75 30.61
N ARG A 726 -28.07 -5.48 31.03
CA ARG A 726 -27.42 -5.01 32.26
C ARG A 726 -28.02 -5.64 33.52
N GLN A 727 -29.35 -5.78 33.61
CA GLN A 727 -30.03 -6.46 34.71
C GLN A 727 -29.70 -7.95 34.79
N ALA A 728 -29.46 -8.61 33.64
CA ALA A 728 -28.96 -9.98 33.57
C ALA A 728 -27.48 -10.12 34.02
N GLY A 729 -26.82 -9.00 34.33
CA GLY A 729 -25.49 -8.93 34.92
C GLY A 729 -24.36 -8.69 33.94
N ALA A 730 -24.61 -8.17 32.73
CA ALA A 730 -23.55 -7.81 31.80
C ALA A 730 -22.68 -6.65 32.34
N ASP A 731 -21.38 -6.92 32.52
CA ASP A 731 -20.37 -5.94 32.91
C ASP A 731 -19.95 -5.07 31.72
N ILE A 732 -19.91 -5.67 30.54
CA ILE A 732 -19.65 -5.01 29.25
C ILE A 732 -20.86 -5.26 28.34
N VAL A 733 -21.34 -4.24 27.63
CA VAL A 733 -22.39 -4.36 26.62
C VAL A 733 -21.88 -3.93 25.25
N VAL A 734 -21.81 -4.90 24.33
CA VAL A 734 -21.52 -4.69 22.92
C VAL A 734 -22.81 -4.86 22.12
N VAL A 735 -23.12 -3.90 21.26
CA VAL A 735 -24.23 -4.02 20.31
C VAL A 735 -23.65 -4.34 18.95
N THR A 736 -24.03 -5.47 18.37
CA THR A 736 -23.79 -5.78 16.96
C THR A 736 -25.02 -5.36 16.20
N MET A 737 -24.90 -4.37 15.33
CA MET A 737 -26.01 -3.84 14.59
C MET A 737 -25.72 -3.81 13.10
N HIS A 738 -26.50 -4.56 12.33
CA HIS A 738 -26.42 -4.55 10.87
C HIS A 738 -27.14 -3.31 10.32
N SER A 739 -26.46 -2.17 10.47
CA SER A 739 -26.86 -0.82 10.09
C SER A 739 -25.60 0.06 10.12
N GLY A 740 -25.54 1.12 9.31
CA GLY A 740 -24.41 2.04 9.28
C GLY A 740 -24.64 3.36 10.02
N GLU A 741 -23.66 4.25 9.92
CA GLU A 741 -23.78 5.64 10.38
C GLU A 741 -24.63 6.50 9.42
N GLU A 742 -25.57 7.25 9.99
CA GLU A 742 -26.50 8.14 9.29
C GLU A 742 -25.78 9.26 8.55
N LYS A 743 -26.25 9.57 7.33
CA LYS A 743 -25.81 10.74 6.56
C LYS A 743 -26.86 11.83 6.58
N PRO A 744 -26.48 13.13 6.52
CA PRO A 744 -27.45 14.23 6.44
C PRO A 744 -28.39 14.17 5.24
N THR A 745 -28.05 13.39 4.21
CA THR A 745 -28.82 13.20 2.98
C THR A 745 -29.81 12.03 3.05
N ASP A 746 -29.83 11.28 4.16
CA ASP A 746 -30.70 10.11 4.29
C ASP A 746 -32.15 10.59 4.46
N ILE A 747 -32.95 10.44 3.39
CA ILE A 747 -34.37 10.84 3.34
C ILE A 747 -35.24 9.86 4.16
N ILE A 748 -34.77 8.62 4.30
CA ILE A 748 -35.38 7.57 5.12
C ILE A 748 -34.27 7.06 6.06
N PRO A 749 -34.51 6.92 7.38
CA PRO A 749 -33.50 6.48 8.35
C PRO A 749 -33.24 4.97 8.22
N GLU A 750 -32.55 4.62 7.13
CA GLU A 750 -32.01 3.29 6.82
C GLU A 750 -30.89 2.90 7.80
N ASN A 751 -30.05 3.88 8.11
CA ASN A 751 -28.95 3.80 9.03
C ASN A 751 -29.38 4.36 10.40
N GLN A 752 -28.96 3.76 11.52
CA GLN A 752 -29.33 4.22 12.87
C GLN A 752 -28.19 4.12 13.91
N VAL A 753 -26.91 3.93 13.51
CA VAL A 753 -25.79 3.74 14.46
C VAL A 753 -25.58 4.93 15.38
N ILE A 754 -25.54 6.15 14.83
CA ILE A 754 -25.36 7.38 15.61
C ILE A 754 -26.56 7.58 16.52
N ALA A 755 -27.79 7.37 16.03
CA ALA A 755 -28.99 7.48 16.85
C ALA A 755 -28.98 6.51 18.01
N VAL A 756 -28.59 5.24 17.82
CA VAL A 756 -28.48 4.27 18.91
C VAL A 756 -27.37 4.67 19.89
N ALA A 757 -26.18 5.03 19.39
CA ALA A 757 -25.04 5.43 20.22
C ALA A 757 -25.33 6.68 21.08
N THR A 758 -26.13 7.63 20.56
CA THR A 758 -26.39 8.92 21.22
C THR A 758 -27.68 8.96 22.02
N ASN A 759 -28.63 8.03 21.81
CA ASN A 759 -29.93 8.04 22.50
C ASN A 759 -30.14 6.87 23.49
N VAL A 760 -29.16 5.97 23.63
CA VAL A 760 -29.28 4.77 24.48
C VAL A 760 -28.16 4.70 25.51
N ASP A 761 -28.52 4.74 26.79
CA ASP A 761 -27.57 4.57 27.89
C ASP A 761 -27.18 3.11 28.11
N GLY A 762 -25.96 2.91 28.64
CA GLY A 762 -25.48 1.60 29.06
C GLY A 762 -24.85 0.74 27.95
N ILE A 763 -24.71 1.26 26.73
CA ILE A 763 -23.91 0.64 25.66
C ILE A 763 -22.43 1.01 25.85
N ASP A 764 -21.53 0.05 25.72
CA ASP A 764 -20.09 0.32 25.76
C ASP A 764 -19.48 0.43 24.36
N ALA A 765 -19.90 -0.42 23.42
CA ALA A 765 -19.43 -0.41 22.04
C ALA A 765 -20.51 -0.84 21.06
N ILE A 766 -20.40 -0.38 19.82
CA ILE A 766 -21.19 -0.83 18.69
C ILE A 766 -20.26 -1.36 17.60
N VAL A 767 -20.56 -2.56 17.10
CA VAL A 767 -20.04 -3.09 15.84
C VAL A 767 -21.10 -2.84 14.78
N ALA A 768 -20.80 -1.96 13.84
CA ALA A 768 -21.65 -1.60 12.71
C ALA A 768 -21.37 -2.51 11.50
N GLY A 769 -22.20 -2.38 10.46
CA GLY A 769 -22.15 -3.15 9.20
C GLY A 769 -23.00 -2.47 8.13
N HIS A 770 -23.41 -3.19 7.08
CA HIS A 770 -24.33 -2.75 6.02
C HIS A 770 -23.75 -1.70 5.05
N THR A 771 -22.95 -0.75 5.53
CA THR A 771 -22.41 0.33 4.68
C THR A 771 -21.06 0.04 4.04
N HIS A 772 -20.44 -1.08 4.38
CA HIS A 772 -19.16 -1.54 3.84
C HIS A 772 -18.00 -0.55 4.06
N VAL A 773 -18.03 0.23 5.14
CA VAL A 773 -16.98 1.20 5.45
C VAL A 773 -16.02 0.65 6.49
N ASN A 774 -14.76 1.09 6.42
CA ASN A 774 -13.78 0.77 7.46
C ASN A 774 -13.77 1.90 8.50
N ILE A 775 -14.26 1.64 9.71
CA ILE A 775 -14.23 2.56 10.85
C ILE A 775 -13.38 1.91 11.94
N PRO A 776 -12.09 2.30 12.09
CA PRO A 776 -11.25 1.82 13.19
C PRO A 776 -11.84 2.17 14.57
N GLN A 777 -12.26 3.42 14.75
CA GLN A 777 -12.96 3.91 15.94
C GLN A 777 -13.59 5.28 15.67
N HIS A 778 -14.85 5.44 16.05
CA HIS A 778 -15.49 6.73 16.32
C HIS A 778 -16.04 6.75 17.75
N ASP A 779 -16.08 7.95 18.36
CA ASP A 779 -16.54 8.15 19.73
C ASP A 779 -17.80 9.02 19.76
N TYR A 780 -18.87 8.49 20.33
CA TYR A 780 -20.13 9.21 20.56
C TYR A 780 -20.44 9.35 22.04
N LYS A 781 -21.25 10.35 22.40
CA LYS A 781 -21.74 10.55 23.77
C LYS A 781 -23.21 10.17 23.85
N ASN A 782 -23.53 9.25 24.74
CA ASN A 782 -24.92 8.91 25.07
C ASN A 782 -25.52 9.95 26.04
N PRO A 783 -26.81 9.84 26.41
CA PRO A 783 -27.48 10.84 27.26
C PRO A 783 -26.85 11.01 28.65
N SER A 784 -26.26 9.96 29.21
CA SER A 784 -25.50 10.01 30.47
C SER A 784 -24.09 10.59 30.36
N GLY A 785 -23.64 10.95 29.15
CA GLY A 785 -22.30 11.49 28.87
C GLY A 785 -21.19 10.44 28.79
N GLN A 786 -21.55 9.15 28.88
CA GLN A 786 -20.63 8.04 28.67
C GLN A 786 -20.23 7.96 27.19
N THR A 787 -18.96 7.68 26.92
CA THR A 787 -18.49 7.42 25.54
C THR A 787 -19.00 6.06 25.08
N VAL A 788 -19.55 5.99 23.88
CA VAL A 788 -19.83 4.76 23.11
C VAL A 788 -18.86 4.73 21.95
N ILE A 789 -18.07 3.66 21.84
CA ILE A 789 -17.17 3.46 20.69
C ILE A 789 -17.93 2.77 19.56
N VAL A 790 -17.69 3.18 18.32
CA VAL A 790 -18.27 2.59 17.11
C VAL A 790 -17.14 2.12 16.20
N THR A 791 -17.24 0.89 15.68
CA THR A 791 -16.31 0.33 14.71
C THR A 791 -17.04 -0.45 13.62
N GLU A 792 -16.48 -0.50 12.41
CA GLU A 792 -16.99 -1.27 11.28
C GLU A 792 -15.82 -1.89 10.52
N PRO A 793 -15.81 -3.21 10.28
CA PRO A 793 -14.71 -3.91 9.62
C PRO A 793 -14.78 -3.86 8.08
N GLY A 794 -15.68 -3.06 7.51
CA GLY A 794 -15.94 -3.06 6.07
C GLY A 794 -16.68 -4.31 5.63
N LYS A 795 -16.08 -5.11 4.74
CA LYS A 795 -16.72 -6.27 4.11
C LYS A 795 -15.75 -7.38 3.76
N TRP A 796 -16.30 -8.55 3.44
CA TRP A 796 -15.63 -9.72 2.84
C TRP A 796 -14.51 -10.34 3.68
N GLY A 797 -14.33 -9.90 4.92
CA GLY A 797 -13.14 -10.23 5.72
C GLY A 797 -11.87 -9.53 5.23
N GLU A 798 -11.98 -8.33 4.62
CA GLU A 798 -10.82 -7.48 4.31
C GLU A 798 -10.23 -6.85 5.57
N TYR A 799 -11.06 -6.59 6.58
CA TYR A 799 -10.62 -6.18 7.91
C TYR A 799 -11.36 -6.96 9.01
N VAL A 800 -10.79 -6.92 10.21
CA VAL A 800 -11.39 -7.39 11.46
C VAL A 800 -11.40 -6.24 12.45
N SER A 801 -12.57 -5.90 13.00
CA SER A 801 -12.66 -4.95 14.10
C SER A 801 -12.14 -5.61 15.37
N GLN A 802 -11.27 -4.92 16.10
CA GLN A 802 -10.71 -5.39 17.36
C GLN A 802 -10.95 -4.33 18.43
N ILE A 803 -11.71 -4.70 19.45
CA ILE A 803 -12.08 -3.84 20.58
C ILE A 803 -11.44 -4.37 21.84
N TYR A 804 -10.88 -3.48 22.64
CA TYR A 804 -10.30 -3.79 23.94
C TYR A 804 -11.09 -3.08 25.05
N PHE A 805 -11.38 -3.83 26.12
CA PHE A 805 -11.93 -3.31 27.35
C PHE A 805 -10.97 -3.62 28.50
N ASP A 806 -10.33 -2.59 29.03
CA ASP A 806 -9.51 -2.67 30.24
C ASP A 806 -10.41 -2.47 31.45
N ILE A 807 -10.69 -3.55 32.17
CA ILE A 807 -11.63 -3.55 33.28
C ILE A 807 -10.92 -3.73 34.63
N THR A 808 -11.45 -3.06 35.64
CA THR A 808 -10.97 -3.14 37.03
C THR A 808 -12.15 -3.25 37.98
N LYS A 809 -11.89 -3.54 39.26
CA LYS A 809 -12.91 -3.44 40.31
C LYS A 809 -12.84 -2.07 40.97
N ASN A 810 -14.00 -1.45 41.15
CA ASN A 810 -14.11 -0.24 41.98
C ASN A 810 -14.06 -0.60 43.48
N ASP A 811 -14.12 0.40 44.35
CA ASP A 811 -14.06 0.24 45.82
C ASP A 811 -15.19 -0.64 46.40
N GLN A 812 -16.27 -0.83 45.64
CA GLN A 812 -17.41 -1.70 45.99
C GLN A 812 -17.25 -3.13 45.45
N GLY A 813 -16.13 -3.44 44.80
CA GLY A 813 -15.85 -4.74 44.20
C GLY A 813 -16.58 -5.02 42.88
N LYS A 814 -17.26 -4.02 42.28
CA LYS A 814 -17.96 -4.13 41.00
C LYS A 814 -17.01 -3.87 39.83
N TRP A 815 -17.16 -4.65 38.76
CA TRP A 815 -16.44 -4.40 37.50
C TRP A 815 -16.82 -3.05 36.89
N VAL A 816 -15.80 -2.30 36.49
CA VAL A 816 -15.90 -1.04 35.76
C VAL A 816 -14.89 -1.03 34.62
N ILE A 817 -15.23 -0.37 33.52
CA ILE A 817 -14.31 -0.17 32.39
C ILE A 817 -13.42 1.04 32.73
N ALA A 818 -12.14 0.77 32.98
CA ALA A 818 -11.14 1.81 33.24
C ALA A 818 -10.71 2.50 31.95
N ASP A 819 -10.62 1.74 30.85
CA ASP A 819 -10.30 2.25 29.52
C ASP A 819 -10.88 1.34 28.43
N LYS A 820 -11.14 1.89 27.25
CA LYS A 820 -11.57 1.12 26.07
C LYS A 820 -11.19 1.82 24.77
N TRP A 821 -10.86 1.02 23.77
CA TRP A 821 -10.50 1.50 22.44
C TRP A 821 -10.72 0.39 21.40
N SER A 822 -10.78 0.78 20.14
CA SER A 822 -10.88 -0.13 19.00
C SER A 822 -9.93 0.25 17.87
N THR A 823 -9.68 -0.73 17.02
CA THR A 823 -8.97 -0.57 15.74
C THR A 823 -9.53 -1.56 14.74
N THR A 824 -9.13 -1.45 13.48
CA THR A 824 -9.39 -2.46 12.46
C THR A 824 -8.09 -3.00 11.88
N ILE A 825 -8.04 -4.30 11.67
CA ILE A 825 -6.84 -5.01 11.24
C ILE A 825 -7.06 -5.51 9.82
N LYS A 826 -6.22 -5.04 8.89
CA LYS A 826 -6.30 -5.39 7.47
C LYS A 826 -5.77 -6.80 7.21
N MET A 827 -6.52 -7.60 6.48
CA MET A 827 -6.11 -8.93 6.02
C MET A 827 -5.22 -8.84 4.78
N ASP A 828 -4.05 -8.19 4.88
CA ASP A 828 -3.09 -8.03 3.79
C ASP A 828 -2.11 -9.21 3.65
N ASP A 829 -1.13 -9.10 2.75
CA ASP A 829 -0.19 -10.19 2.41
C ASP A 829 0.68 -10.64 3.60
N SER A 830 0.76 -9.85 4.68
CA SER A 830 1.48 -10.25 5.91
C SER A 830 0.76 -11.36 6.68
N ILE A 831 -0.55 -11.51 6.47
CA ILE A 831 -1.39 -12.53 7.13
C ILE A 831 -1.67 -13.64 6.12
N GLN A 832 -1.08 -14.82 6.33
CA GLN A 832 -1.33 -15.98 5.47
C GLN A 832 -2.70 -16.62 5.77
N ALA A 833 -3.31 -17.22 4.76
CA ALA A 833 -4.57 -17.95 4.94
C ALA A 833 -4.35 -19.22 5.77
N ASP A 834 -5.26 -19.48 6.71
CA ASP A 834 -5.22 -20.63 7.61
C ASP A 834 -5.41 -21.95 6.84
N PRO A 835 -4.38 -22.82 6.78
CA PRO A 835 -4.47 -24.07 6.04
C PRO A 835 -5.60 -24.99 6.52
N GLU A 836 -5.97 -24.93 7.81
CA GLU A 836 -7.06 -25.76 8.35
C GLU A 836 -8.41 -25.33 7.78
N ILE A 837 -8.65 -24.02 7.69
CA ILE A 837 -9.89 -23.47 7.11
C ILE A 837 -9.93 -23.71 5.59
N ILE A 838 -8.80 -23.55 4.90
CA ILE A 838 -8.69 -23.86 3.47
C ILE A 838 -9.07 -25.32 3.22
N ASN A 839 -8.46 -26.26 3.95
CA ASN A 839 -8.73 -27.69 3.80
C ASN A 839 -10.18 -28.04 4.15
N LEU A 840 -10.74 -27.43 5.21
CA LEU A 840 -12.12 -27.64 5.63
C LEU A 840 -13.12 -27.19 4.56
N ALA A 841 -12.85 -26.04 3.92
CA ALA A 841 -13.75 -25.45 2.94
C ALA A 841 -13.47 -25.93 1.49
N GLN A 842 -12.37 -26.63 1.24
CA GLN A 842 -11.95 -27.01 -0.11
C GLN A 842 -13.00 -27.80 -0.89
N PRO A 843 -13.68 -28.82 -0.32
CA PRO A 843 -14.73 -29.55 -1.05
C PRO A 843 -15.87 -28.64 -1.52
N TYR A 844 -16.21 -27.63 -0.73
CA TYR A 844 -17.24 -26.64 -1.07
C TYR A 844 -16.80 -25.75 -2.23
N HIS A 845 -15.53 -25.32 -2.20
CA HIS A 845 -14.92 -24.53 -3.26
C HIS A 845 -14.88 -25.30 -4.58
N ASP A 846 -14.42 -26.55 -4.56
CA ASP A 846 -14.28 -27.39 -5.75
C ASP A 846 -15.63 -27.67 -6.41
N ALA A 847 -16.66 -27.96 -5.62
CA ALA A 847 -18.03 -28.14 -6.13
C ALA A 847 -18.56 -26.85 -6.78
N THR A 848 -18.31 -25.70 -6.14
CA THR A 848 -18.68 -24.38 -6.66
C THR A 848 -17.96 -24.08 -7.97
N LEU A 849 -16.64 -24.27 -8.03
CA LEU A 849 -15.84 -24.03 -9.23
C LEU A 849 -16.30 -24.90 -10.40
N LYS A 850 -16.60 -26.18 -10.12
CA LYS A 850 -17.14 -27.10 -11.12
C LYS A 850 -18.48 -26.61 -11.66
N TYR A 851 -19.38 -26.15 -10.79
CA TYR A 851 -20.67 -25.60 -11.20
C TYR A 851 -20.50 -24.36 -12.08
N ILE A 852 -19.75 -23.36 -11.62
CA ILE A 852 -19.62 -22.09 -12.36
C ILE A 852 -18.80 -22.23 -13.64
N GLY A 853 -17.92 -23.23 -13.74
CA GLY A 853 -17.17 -23.56 -14.94
C GLY A 853 -18.01 -24.23 -16.04
N THR A 854 -19.31 -24.47 -15.81
CA THR A 854 -20.21 -25.06 -16.81
C THR A 854 -20.31 -24.15 -18.02
N LYS A 855 -19.95 -24.67 -19.20
CA LYS A 855 -20.13 -23.99 -20.48
C LYS A 855 -21.61 -23.85 -20.81
N ILE A 856 -22.01 -22.63 -21.17
CA ILE A 856 -23.40 -22.28 -21.50
C ILE A 856 -23.55 -21.73 -22.93
N GLY A 857 -22.46 -21.31 -23.59
CA GLY A 857 -22.48 -20.84 -24.97
C GLY A 857 -21.12 -20.34 -25.47
N VAL A 858 -21.13 -19.54 -26.54
CA VAL A 858 -19.92 -18.96 -27.18
C VAL A 858 -20.14 -17.48 -27.52
N ALA A 859 -19.18 -16.62 -27.19
CA ALA A 859 -19.16 -15.20 -27.59
C ALA A 859 -18.25 -15.00 -28.81
N THR A 860 -18.75 -14.33 -29.86
CA THR A 860 -17.95 -14.04 -31.08
C THR A 860 -16.95 -12.91 -30.91
N GLY A 861 -17.11 -12.07 -29.88
CA GLY A 861 -16.24 -10.96 -29.51
C GLY A 861 -16.46 -10.53 -28.05
N ASP A 862 -15.73 -9.53 -27.60
CA ASP A 862 -15.75 -9.10 -26.19
C ASP A 862 -16.97 -8.21 -25.88
N PHE A 863 -17.68 -8.55 -24.81
CA PHE A 863 -18.66 -7.69 -24.13
C PHE A 863 -17.95 -7.05 -22.94
N LEU A 864 -17.79 -5.73 -22.94
CA LEU A 864 -17.05 -5.01 -21.88
C LEU A 864 -17.95 -3.98 -21.21
N GLY A 865 -17.94 -3.94 -19.87
CA GLY A 865 -18.60 -2.92 -19.04
C GLY A 865 -17.84 -1.61 -18.92
N THR A 866 -16.64 -1.50 -19.52
CA THR A 866 -15.89 -0.25 -19.57
C THR A 866 -16.69 0.82 -20.33
N GLU A 867 -16.80 2.02 -19.76
CA GLU A 867 -17.53 3.18 -20.33
C GLU A 867 -19.06 3.08 -20.36
N GLN A 868 -19.65 2.03 -19.79
CA GLN A 868 -21.11 1.86 -19.75
C GLN A 868 -21.84 3.02 -19.07
N THR A 869 -21.18 3.81 -18.23
CA THR A 869 -21.77 4.98 -17.58
C THR A 869 -21.75 6.25 -18.42
N ILE A 870 -21.19 6.23 -19.63
CA ILE A 870 -21.09 7.42 -20.51
C ILE A 870 -21.50 7.15 -21.96
N LYS A 871 -21.66 5.88 -22.35
CA LYS A 871 -22.13 5.50 -23.69
C LYS A 871 -22.79 4.11 -23.69
N PRO A 872 -23.58 3.77 -24.73
CA PRO A 872 -24.08 2.43 -24.96
C PRO A 872 -22.94 1.38 -25.05
N THR A 873 -23.19 0.19 -24.51
CA THR A 873 -22.24 -0.94 -24.55
C THR A 873 -22.97 -2.24 -24.84
N ALA A 874 -22.29 -3.19 -25.49
CA ALA A 874 -22.89 -4.47 -25.87
C ALA A 874 -23.33 -5.30 -24.65
N ILE A 875 -22.68 -5.12 -23.50
CA ILE A 875 -23.02 -5.83 -22.26
C ILE A 875 -24.33 -5.32 -21.65
N MET A 876 -24.55 -4.00 -21.64
CA MET A 876 -25.81 -3.39 -21.20
C MET A 876 -26.95 -3.74 -22.14
N ASP A 877 -26.68 -3.78 -23.44
CA ASP A 877 -27.65 -4.22 -24.43
C ASP A 877 -28.00 -5.69 -24.27
N LEU A 878 -27.03 -6.57 -23.97
CA LEU A 878 -27.31 -7.98 -23.68
C LEU A 878 -28.26 -8.13 -22.47
N ILE A 879 -27.99 -7.45 -21.35
CA ILE A 879 -28.85 -7.50 -20.15
C ILE A 879 -30.27 -7.06 -20.50
N ASN A 880 -30.41 -5.89 -21.13
CA ASN A 880 -31.71 -5.35 -21.49
C ASN A 880 -32.45 -6.19 -22.54
N LYS A 881 -31.72 -6.75 -23.51
CA LYS A 881 -32.28 -7.60 -24.56
C LYS A 881 -32.84 -8.88 -23.97
N VAL A 882 -32.13 -9.52 -23.03
CA VAL A 882 -32.62 -10.69 -22.30
C VAL A 882 -33.87 -10.36 -21.49
N GLN A 883 -33.85 -9.25 -20.74
CA GLN A 883 -35.01 -8.78 -19.98
C GLN A 883 -36.23 -8.59 -20.89
N LYS A 884 -36.09 -7.81 -21.97
CA LYS A 884 -37.16 -7.57 -22.94
C LYS A 884 -37.67 -8.86 -23.58
N TYR A 885 -36.75 -9.78 -23.93
CA TYR A 885 -37.07 -11.05 -24.60
C TYR A 885 -38.00 -11.94 -23.75
N TYR A 886 -37.66 -12.18 -22.48
CA TYR A 886 -38.47 -13.05 -21.62
C TYR A 886 -39.74 -12.37 -21.10
N ALA A 887 -39.69 -11.07 -20.81
CA ALA A 887 -40.86 -10.34 -20.36
C ALA A 887 -41.85 -10.01 -21.48
N LYS A 888 -41.43 -10.16 -22.76
CA LYS A 888 -42.21 -9.86 -23.96
C LYS A 888 -42.73 -8.42 -23.97
N THR A 889 -41.89 -7.47 -23.57
CA THR A 889 -42.23 -6.05 -23.43
C THR A 889 -41.76 -5.21 -24.63
N ASP A 890 -42.29 -3.99 -24.74
CA ASP A 890 -41.87 -3.01 -25.76
C ASP A 890 -40.45 -2.49 -25.48
N LEU A 891 -40.14 -2.25 -24.21
CA LEU A 891 -38.91 -1.62 -23.73
C LEU A 891 -38.31 -2.40 -22.55
N SER A 892 -37.05 -2.11 -22.22
CA SER A 892 -36.38 -2.62 -21.01
C SER A 892 -35.51 -1.55 -20.38
N ILE A 893 -35.44 -1.54 -19.05
CA ILE A 893 -34.56 -0.67 -18.28
C ILE A 893 -33.63 -1.51 -17.40
N ALA A 894 -32.34 -1.20 -17.42
CA ALA A 894 -31.34 -1.80 -16.53
C ALA A 894 -30.25 -0.79 -16.17
N ALA A 895 -29.59 -1.01 -15.02
CA ALA A 895 -28.47 -0.21 -14.55
C ALA A 895 -27.13 -0.93 -14.73
N PRO A 896 -26.01 -0.20 -14.89
CA PRO A 896 -24.68 -0.79 -14.86
C PRO A 896 -24.33 -1.25 -13.45
N LEU A 897 -24.08 -2.56 -13.30
CA LEU A 897 -23.83 -3.19 -11.99
C LEU A 897 -22.35 -3.21 -11.61
N SER A 898 -21.46 -3.31 -12.59
CA SER A 898 -20.01 -3.30 -12.38
C SER A 898 -19.27 -2.86 -13.63
N SER A 899 -18.32 -1.93 -13.50
CA SER A 899 -17.43 -1.49 -14.59
C SER A 899 -16.41 -2.56 -15.01
N SER A 900 -16.20 -3.59 -14.18
CA SER A 900 -15.33 -4.73 -14.48
C SER A 900 -16.07 -5.90 -15.13
N ALA A 901 -17.40 -5.83 -15.27
CA ALA A 901 -18.21 -6.85 -15.93
C ALA A 901 -17.71 -7.09 -17.36
N LYS A 902 -17.50 -8.36 -17.72
CA LYS A 902 -17.05 -8.74 -19.06
C LYS A 902 -17.48 -10.15 -19.43
N ILE A 903 -17.70 -10.36 -20.72
CA ILE A 903 -17.75 -11.68 -21.35
C ILE A 903 -16.74 -11.63 -22.48
N LEU A 904 -15.64 -12.37 -22.36
CA LEU A 904 -14.59 -12.36 -23.38
C LEU A 904 -14.95 -13.27 -24.55
N LYS A 905 -14.37 -12.99 -25.71
CA LYS A 905 -14.48 -13.85 -26.89
C LYS A 905 -14.08 -15.30 -26.55
N GLY A 906 -14.92 -16.25 -26.94
CA GLY A 906 -14.69 -17.67 -26.70
C GLY A 906 -15.85 -18.34 -25.96
N ASP A 907 -15.55 -19.39 -25.21
CA ASP A 907 -16.54 -20.11 -24.43
C ASP A 907 -17.08 -19.24 -23.29
N ILE A 908 -18.40 -19.25 -23.12
CA ILE A 908 -19.11 -18.55 -22.04
C ILE A 908 -19.47 -19.58 -20.99
N THR A 909 -19.18 -19.26 -19.73
CA THR A 909 -19.47 -20.07 -18.56
C THR A 909 -20.52 -19.41 -17.65
N ILE A 910 -21.05 -20.16 -16.69
CA ILE A 910 -21.92 -19.58 -15.64
C ILE A 910 -21.15 -18.50 -14.86
N GLN A 911 -19.85 -18.70 -14.61
CA GLN A 911 -18.99 -17.72 -13.93
C GLN A 911 -18.99 -16.37 -14.64
N ASP A 912 -18.89 -16.37 -15.98
CA ASP A 912 -18.91 -15.12 -16.74
C ASP A 912 -20.21 -14.34 -16.49
N ILE A 913 -21.36 -15.03 -16.49
CA ILE A 913 -22.67 -14.38 -16.27
C ILE A 913 -22.86 -13.96 -14.82
N MET A 914 -22.35 -14.72 -13.86
CA MET A 914 -22.32 -14.30 -12.46
C MET A 914 -21.49 -13.03 -12.26
N GLY A 915 -20.40 -12.87 -13.01
CA GLY A 915 -19.60 -11.64 -13.03
C GLY A 915 -20.27 -10.46 -13.75
N VAL A 916 -21.22 -10.71 -14.66
CA VAL A 916 -22.02 -9.66 -15.31
C VAL A 916 -23.19 -9.20 -14.44
N TYR A 917 -23.95 -10.15 -13.87
CA TYR A 917 -25.14 -9.88 -13.08
C TYR A 917 -25.02 -10.52 -11.69
N VAL A 918 -24.44 -9.78 -10.74
CA VAL A 918 -24.11 -10.24 -9.38
C VAL A 918 -25.31 -10.32 -8.43
N TYR A 919 -26.46 -9.76 -8.82
CA TYR A 919 -27.68 -9.76 -8.02
C TYR A 919 -28.67 -10.84 -8.48
N GLU A 920 -29.52 -11.28 -7.56
CA GLU A 920 -30.53 -12.31 -7.81
C GLU A 920 -31.91 -11.70 -8.04
N ASN A 921 -31.95 -10.67 -8.87
CA ASN A 921 -33.20 -9.96 -9.10
C ASN A 921 -34.14 -10.77 -10.00
N TYR A 922 -35.41 -10.78 -9.66
CA TYR A 922 -36.48 -11.20 -10.56
C TYR A 922 -36.82 -10.09 -11.55
N LEU A 923 -37.38 -10.48 -12.68
CA LEU A 923 -37.85 -9.61 -13.75
C LEU A 923 -39.37 -9.38 -13.67
N TYR A 924 -39.78 -8.12 -13.76
CA TYR A 924 -41.16 -7.69 -13.92
C TYR A 924 -41.34 -6.96 -15.25
N GLY A 925 -42.48 -7.15 -15.90
CA GLY A 925 -42.97 -6.29 -16.97
C GLY A 925 -44.11 -5.44 -16.43
N ILE A 926 -44.02 -4.11 -16.57
CA ILE A 926 -45.08 -3.19 -16.12
C ILE A 926 -45.49 -2.23 -17.23
N LYS A 927 -46.70 -1.68 -17.16
CA LYS A 927 -47.09 -0.56 -18.04
C LYS A 927 -46.55 0.77 -17.50
N MET A 928 -46.00 1.58 -18.40
CA MET A 928 -45.61 2.97 -18.15
C MET A 928 -46.18 3.86 -19.24
N THR A 929 -46.70 5.04 -18.87
CA THR A 929 -46.99 6.09 -19.86
C THR A 929 -45.71 6.78 -20.32
N GLY A 930 -45.72 7.46 -21.47
CA GLY A 930 -44.56 8.20 -21.95
C GLY A 930 -44.10 9.29 -20.97
N LYS A 931 -45.03 9.90 -20.25
CA LYS A 931 -44.73 10.82 -19.15
C LYS A 931 -43.96 10.14 -18.01
N GLN A 932 -44.39 8.95 -17.59
CA GLN A 932 -43.73 8.17 -16.53
C GLN A 932 -42.35 7.70 -16.98
N LEU A 933 -42.22 7.26 -18.22
CA LEU A 933 -40.96 6.84 -18.84
C LEU A 933 -39.95 8.00 -18.90
N LYS A 934 -40.39 9.20 -19.33
CA LYS A 934 -39.54 10.40 -19.34
C LYS A 934 -39.10 10.79 -17.92
N ALA A 935 -40.02 10.79 -16.95
CA ALA A 935 -39.70 11.09 -15.55
C ALA A 935 -38.68 10.10 -14.95
N TRP A 936 -38.77 8.81 -15.30
CA TRP A 936 -37.80 7.79 -14.90
C TRP A 936 -36.39 8.12 -15.42
N LEU A 937 -36.28 8.48 -16.70
CA LEU A 937 -35.01 8.83 -17.32
C LEU A 937 -34.43 10.14 -16.79
N GLU A 938 -35.27 11.13 -16.50
CA GLU A 938 -34.85 12.37 -15.84
C GLU A 938 -34.28 12.10 -14.44
N TRP A 939 -34.89 11.18 -13.69
CA TRP A 939 -34.37 10.74 -12.40
C TRP A 939 -33.03 10.01 -12.52
N SER A 940 -32.84 9.22 -13.57
CA SER A 940 -31.55 8.58 -13.88
C SER A 940 -30.47 9.62 -14.23
N ALA A 941 -30.82 10.60 -15.07
CA ALA A 941 -29.91 11.60 -15.60
C ALA A 941 -29.31 12.55 -14.54
N ARG A 942 -29.88 12.59 -13.33
CA ARG A 942 -29.32 13.34 -12.18
C ARG A 942 -27.94 12.80 -11.74
N TYR A 943 -27.56 11.59 -12.18
CA TYR A 943 -26.24 11.00 -11.99
C TYR A 943 -25.10 11.93 -12.46
N TYR A 944 -25.30 12.69 -13.53
CA TYR A 944 -24.27 13.54 -14.12
C TYR A 944 -24.26 14.95 -13.53
N LYS A 945 -23.06 15.53 -13.40
CA LYS A 945 -22.89 16.96 -13.13
C LYS A 945 -23.42 17.79 -14.30
N GLN A 946 -24.14 18.88 -14.01
CA GLN A 946 -24.53 19.83 -15.06
C GLN A 946 -23.28 20.51 -15.66
N VAL A 947 -23.29 20.73 -16.97
CA VAL A 947 -22.20 21.44 -17.67
C VAL A 947 -22.61 22.88 -17.99
N SER A 948 -21.63 23.77 -18.00
CA SER A 948 -21.78 25.17 -18.42
C SER A 948 -21.03 25.47 -19.72
N SER A 949 -20.17 24.56 -20.16
CA SER A 949 -19.38 24.67 -21.38
C SER A 949 -19.42 23.35 -22.18
N PRO A 950 -19.44 23.39 -23.52
CA PRO A 950 -19.31 22.21 -24.38
C PRO A 950 -18.07 21.34 -24.10
N ASN A 951 -17.02 21.94 -23.53
CA ASN A 951 -15.76 21.28 -23.22
C ASN A 951 -15.69 20.72 -21.78
N ASP A 952 -16.74 20.92 -20.97
CA ASP A 952 -16.76 20.37 -19.62
C ASP A 952 -16.75 18.83 -19.68
N PRO A 953 -15.98 18.15 -18.82
CA PRO A 953 -15.94 16.70 -18.81
C PRO A 953 -17.28 16.13 -18.33
N ILE A 954 -17.73 15.05 -18.96
CA ILE A 954 -18.87 14.25 -18.46
C ILE A 954 -18.39 13.51 -17.21
N THR A 955 -18.83 13.96 -16.05
CA THR A 955 -18.48 13.36 -14.76
C THR A 955 -19.74 13.14 -13.93
N LYS A 956 -19.69 12.12 -13.08
CA LYS A 956 -20.66 11.91 -12.00
C LYS A 956 -20.74 13.17 -11.12
N ASP A 957 -21.95 13.52 -10.68
CA ASP A 957 -22.15 14.66 -9.77
C ASP A 957 -21.47 14.36 -8.42
N PRO A 958 -20.48 15.16 -7.99
CA PRO A 958 -19.73 14.89 -6.77
C PRO A 958 -20.54 15.20 -5.50
N THR A 959 -21.60 16.00 -5.60
CA THR A 959 -22.47 16.38 -4.49
C THR A 959 -23.47 15.26 -4.21
N LEU A 960 -24.11 14.75 -5.27
CA LEU A 960 -25.08 13.66 -5.14
C LEU A 960 -24.40 12.29 -4.99
N ASN A 961 -23.21 12.13 -5.58
CA ASN A 961 -22.39 10.92 -5.54
C ASN A 961 -23.16 9.60 -5.78
N ILE A 962 -24.13 9.63 -6.70
CA ILE A 962 -25.09 8.54 -6.94
C ILE A 962 -24.38 7.26 -7.39
N PRO A 963 -24.53 6.12 -6.69
CA PRO A 963 -23.92 4.86 -7.10
C PRO A 963 -24.27 4.47 -8.54
N ASP A 964 -23.35 3.82 -9.26
CA ASP A 964 -23.50 3.48 -10.68
C ASP A 964 -24.74 2.63 -10.96
N TYR A 965 -25.13 1.76 -10.03
CA TYR A 965 -26.36 0.97 -10.11
C TYR A 965 -27.65 1.81 -9.99
N ASN A 966 -27.56 3.14 -9.86
CA ASN A 966 -28.67 4.10 -9.94
C ASN A 966 -28.61 4.98 -11.21
N LEU A 967 -27.87 4.55 -12.24
CA LEU A 967 -27.90 5.10 -13.60
C LEU A 967 -28.62 4.12 -14.55
N ASP A 968 -29.95 4.19 -14.58
CA ASP A 968 -30.79 3.37 -15.46
C ASP A 968 -30.68 3.78 -16.93
N GLN A 969 -30.54 2.79 -17.81
CA GLN A 969 -30.47 2.92 -19.28
C GLN A 969 -31.69 2.27 -19.92
N LEU A 970 -32.32 2.96 -20.87
CA LEU A 970 -33.49 2.48 -21.59
C LEU A 970 -33.08 1.85 -22.93
N TYR A 971 -33.51 0.61 -23.13
CA TYR A 971 -33.31 -0.15 -24.35
C TYR A 971 -34.61 -0.25 -25.16
N GLY A 972 -34.49 -0.18 -26.49
CA GLY A 972 -35.62 -0.12 -27.43
C GLY A 972 -36.10 1.30 -27.76
N ALA A 973 -35.38 2.32 -27.29
CA ALA A 973 -35.65 3.72 -27.57
C ALA A 973 -34.35 4.46 -27.94
N SER A 974 -34.48 5.61 -28.60
CA SER A 974 -33.38 6.55 -28.82
C SER A 974 -33.63 7.84 -28.04
N TYR A 975 -32.61 8.42 -27.41
CA TYR A 975 -32.76 9.67 -26.64
C TYR A 975 -31.41 10.36 -26.40
N VAL A 976 -31.46 11.66 -26.07
CA VAL A 976 -30.28 12.46 -25.74
C VAL A 976 -30.37 12.92 -24.29
N ILE A 977 -29.26 12.82 -23.56
CA ILE A 977 -29.11 13.42 -22.23
C ILE A 977 -28.37 14.76 -22.40
N ASP A 978 -29.10 15.86 -22.38
CA ASP A 978 -28.57 17.22 -22.48
C ASP A 978 -28.10 17.73 -21.11
N LEU A 979 -26.79 17.72 -20.87
CA LEU A 979 -26.21 18.16 -19.60
C LEU A 979 -26.15 19.68 -19.45
N THR A 980 -26.52 20.46 -20.47
CA THR A 980 -26.66 21.91 -20.33
C THR A 980 -27.90 22.28 -19.52
N GLN A 981 -28.89 21.38 -19.49
CA GLN A 981 -30.13 21.56 -18.74
C GLN A 981 -29.99 21.12 -17.27
N PRO A 982 -30.71 21.78 -16.35
CA PRO A 982 -30.81 21.31 -14.97
C PRO A 982 -31.45 19.91 -14.93
N ALA A 983 -31.10 19.13 -13.90
CA ALA A 983 -31.71 17.81 -13.67
C ALA A 983 -33.24 17.93 -13.61
N GLY A 984 -33.97 17.00 -14.25
CA GLY A 984 -35.41 17.10 -14.45
C GLY A 984 -35.82 17.61 -15.84
N HIS A 985 -34.89 18.15 -16.63
CA HIS A 985 -35.14 18.68 -17.98
C HIS A 985 -34.10 18.25 -19.04
N ARG A 986 -33.37 17.16 -18.79
CA ARG A 986 -32.22 16.70 -19.59
C ARG A 986 -32.57 15.77 -20.73
N ILE A 987 -33.69 15.06 -20.68
CA ILE A 987 -34.05 14.03 -21.66
C ILE A 987 -34.71 14.70 -22.87
N LYS A 988 -34.02 14.64 -24.01
CA LYS A 988 -34.46 15.21 -25.30
C LYS A 988 -34.63 14.13 -26.36
N ASN A 989 -35.54 14.39 -27.28
CA ASN A 989 -35.79 13.56 -28.47
C ASN A 989 -35.97 12.07 -28.16
N LEU A 990 -36.70 11.76 -27.07
CA LEU A 990 -37.05 10.39 -26.72
C LEU A 990 -37.99 9.81 -27.79
N LYS A 991 -37.52 8.78 -28.48
CA LYS A 991 -38.26 8.10 -29.56
C LYS A 991 -38.31 6.61 -29.34
N VAL A 992 -39.44 6.02 -29.69
CA VAL A 992 -39.62 4.56 -29.78
C VAL A 992 -40.01 4.23 -31.22
N ASN A 993 -39.31 3.28 -31.85
CA ASN A 993 -39.49 2.94 -33.27
C ASN A 993 -39.42 4.16 -34.21
N GLY A 994 -38.52 5.11 -33.91
CA GLY A 994 -38.32 6.35 -34.68
C GLY A 994 -39.38 7.43 -34.50
N LYS A 995 -40.42 7.22 -33.67
CA LYS A 995 -41.47 8.20 -33.37
C LYS A 995 -41.26 8.83 -32.00
N LEU A 996 -41.48 10.15 -31.90
CA LEU A 996 -41.43 10.86 -30.61
C LEU A 996 -42.47 10.30 -29.64
N VAL A 997 -42.03 10.08 -28.40
CA VAL A 997 -42.89 9.59 -27.32
C VAL A 997 -43.78 10.72 -26.80
N LYS A 998 -45.10 10.48 -26.78
CA LYS A 998 -46.11 11.38 -26.20
C LYS A 998 -46.37 11.00 -24.75
N ASP A 999 -46.79 11.98 -23.95
CA ASP A 999 -47.03 11.79 -22.52
C ASP A 999 -48.05 10.67 -22.21
N ASP A 1000 -49.02 10.48 -23.11
CA ASP A 1000 -50.12 9.51 -23.03
C ASP A 1000 -49.86 8.20 -23.80
N ASP A 1001 -48.75 8.07 -24.53
CA ASP A 1001 -48.34 6.78 -25.10
C ASP A 1001 -48.15 5.77 -23.97
N VAL A 1002 -48.55 4.51 -24.18
CA VAL A 1002 -48.41 3.44 -23.17
C VAL A 1002 -47.48 2.37 -23.70
N PHE A 1003 -46.44 2.07 -22.92
CA PHE A 1003 -45.47 1.02 -23.22
C PHE A 1003 -45.46 -0.03 -22.12
N THR A 1004 -45.23 -1.28 -22.51
CA THR A 1004 -44.80 -2.31 -21.57
C THR A 1004 -43.28 -2.23 -21.39
N VAL A 1005 -42.80 -2.21 -20.15
CA VAL A 1005 -41.39 -1.97 -19.80
C VAL A 1005 -40.92 -3.06 -18.85
N ALA A 1006 -39.83 -3.74 -19.21
CA ALA A 1006 -39.18 -4.72 -18.35
C ALA A 1006 -38.25 -4.02 -17.36
N ILE A 1007 -38.41 -4.31 -16.07
CA ILE A 1007 -37.59 -3.81 -14.96
C ILE A 1007 -37.32 -4.93 -13.96
N ASN A 1008 -36.24 -4.82 -13.18
CA ASN A 1008 -35.96 -5.79 -12.13
C ASN A 1008 -36.82 -5.55 -10.87
N ASN A 1009 -36.92 -6.53 -9.98
CA ASN A 1009 -37.74 -6.44 -8.78
C ASN A 1009 -37.25 -5.39 -7.77
N TYR A 1010 -35.94 -5.11 -7.72
CA TYR A 1010 -35.40 -4.00 -6.93
C TYR A 1010 -36.02 -2.66 -7.36
N ARG A 1011 -36.11 -2.40 -8.67
CA ARG A 1011 -36.78 -1.20 -9.21
C ARG A 1011 -38.28 -1.24 -8.98
N PHE A 1012 -38.92 -2.38 -9.22
CA PHE A 1012 -40.35 -2.56 -9.00
C PHE A 1012 -40.76 -2.24 -7.55
N ASN A 1013 -39.95 -2.65 -6.57
CA ASN A 1013 -40.17 -2.41 -5.14
C ASN A 1013 -39.80 -0.98 -4.69
N GLY A 1014 -39.38 -0.09 -5.60
CA GLY A 1014 -39.07 1.31 -5.30
C GLY A 1014 -37.58 1.61 -5.06
N GLY A 1015 -36.69 0.63 -5.26
CA GLY A 1015 -35.25 0.79 -5.14
C GLY A 1015 -34.70 1.96 -5.95
N GLY A 1016 -33.86 2.79 -5.34
CA GLY A 1016 -33.30 4.01 -5.95
C GLY A 1016 -34.31 5.16 -6.13
N GLY A 1017 -35.55 5.02 -5.64
CA GLY A 1017 -36.59 6.06 -5.69
C GLY A 1017 -37.27 6.23 -7.05
N PHE A 1018 -36.99 5.35 -8.03
CA PHE A 1018 -37.44 5.52 -9.41
C PHE A 1018 -38.96 5.45 -9.59
N MET A 1019 -39.64 4.50 -8.93
CA MET A 1019 -41.10 4.36 -8.99
C MET A 1019 -41.80 5.63 -8.49
N GLN A 1020 -41.33 6.19 -7.36
CA GLN A 1020 -41.85 7.43 -6.81
C GLN A 1020 -41.59 8.62 -7.74
N ALA A 1021 -40.37 8.74 -8.28
CA ALA A 1021 -40.01 9.83 -9.19
C ALA A 1021 -40.84 9.79 -10.49
N ALA A 1022 -41.16 8.60 -10.99
CA ALA A 1022 -42.04 8.40 -12.13
C ALA A 1022 -43.54 8.56 -11.79
N GLY A 1023 -43.91 8.74 -10.52
CA GLY A 1023 -45.31 8.86 -10.09
C GLY A 1023 -46.09 7.54 -10.18
N ILE A 1024 -45.40 6.40 -10.05
CA ILE A 1024 -46.00 5.06 -10.11
C ILE A 1024 -46.20 4.53 -8.69
N THR A 1025 -47.45 4.39 -8.27
CA THR A 1025 -47.80 3.86 -6.94
C THR A 1025 -48.46 2.49 -6.98
N ASN A 1026 -49.17 2.16 -8.06
CA ASN A 1026 -49.81 0.87 -8.29
C ASN A 1026 -49.55 0.41 -9.74
N PRO A 1027 -48.35 -0.11 -10.04
CA PRO A 1027 -48.00 -0.53 -11.40
C PRO A 1027 -48.90 -1.66 -11.89
N GLU A 1028 -49.41 -1.55 -13.12
CA GLU A 1028 -50.07 -2.67 -13.79
C GLU A 1028 -49.00 -3.66 -14.26
N ILE A 1029 -48.96 -4.84 -13.63
CA ILE A 1029 -48.02 -5.92 -13.94
C ILE A 1029 -48.53 -6.70 -15.15
N VAL A 1030 -47.75 -6.73 -16.22
CA VAL A 1030 -48.01 -7.55 -17.42
C VAL A 1030 -47.15 -8.82 -17.45
N PHE A 1031 -46.07 -8.88 -16.66
CA PHE A 1031 -45.21 -10.04 -16.55
C PHE A 1031 -44.53 -10.12 -15.17
N ASP A 1032 -44.39 -11.34 -14.65
CA ASP A 1032 -43.73 -11.64 -13.38
C ASP A 1032 -42.95 -12.95 -13.58
N SER A 1033 -41.62 -12.84 -13.65
CA SER A 1033 -40.73 -13.98 -13.91
C SER A 1033 -40.71 -15.00 -12.78
N ALA A 1034 -40.90 -14.59 -11.52
CA ALA A 1034 -40.95 -15.52 -10.40
C ALA A 1034 -42.17 -16.43 -10.54
N LYS A 1035 -43.32 -15.88 -10.97
CA LYS A 1035 -44.52 -16.68 -11.27
C LYS A 1035 -44.37 -17.53 -12.52
N ALA A 1036 -43.71 -17.00 -13.55
CA ALA A 1036 -43.57 -17.69 -14.83
C ALA A 1036 -42.57 -18.85 -14.79
N TYR A 1037 -41.49 -18.72 -14.01
CA TYR A 1037 -40.33 -19.61 -14.07
C TYR A 1037 -39.84 -20.08 -12.69
N GLY A 1038 -40.48 -19.70 -11.58
CA GLY A 1038 -39.96 -19.97 -10.25
C GLY A 1038 -38.58 -19.35 -10.06
N ASP A 1039 -37.67 -20.06 -9.39
CA ASP A 1039 -36.29 -19.63 -9.15
C ASP A 1039 -35.47 -19.41 -10.45
N ASP A 1040 -35.84 -20.04 -11.57
CA ASP A 1040 -35.23 -19.80 -12.88
C ASP A 1040 -35.61 -18.44 -13.48
N GLY A 1041 -36.55 -17.72 -12.84
CA GLY A 1041 -37.00 -16.39 -13.24
C GLY A 1041 -36.03 -15.25 -12.90
N GLN A 1042 -34.96 -15.52 -12.15
CA GLN A 1042 -33.93 -14.52 -11.86
C GLN A 1042 -33.25 -14.04 -13.16
N VAL A 1043 -32.97 -12.74 -13.30
CA VAL A 1043 -32.39 -12.14 -14.51
C VAL A 1043 -31.08 -12.84 -14.93
N ARG A 1044 -30.23 -13.21 -13.96
CA ARG A 1044 -29.02 -14.00 -14.23
C ARG A 1044 -29.34 -15.36 -14.86
N ASN A 1045 -30.31 -16.09 -14.32
CA ASN A 1045 -30.73 -17.40 -14.84
C ASN A 1045 -31.36 -17.26 -16.23
N LEU A 1046 -32.15 -16.20 -16.45
CA LEU A 1046 -32.65 -15.85 -17.77
C LEU A 1046 -31.53 -15.54 -18.77
N MET A 1047 -30.45 -14.85 -18.35
CA MET A 1047 -29.27 -14.63 -19.20
C MET A 1047 -28.55 -15.95 -19.54
N ILE A 1048 -28.34 -16.82 -18.54
CA ILE A 1048 -27.75 -18.15 -18.76
C ILE A 1048 -28.58 -18.93 -19.77
N ARG A 1049 -29.90 -19.00 -19.54
CA ARG A 1049 -30.85 -19.69 -20.40
C ARG A 1049 -30.87 -19.11 -21.82
N TYR A 1050 -30.88 -17.78 -21.96
CA TYR A 1050 -30.85 -17.12 -23.27
C TYR A 1050 -29.62 -17.54 -24.07
N ILE A 1051 -28.46 -17.59 -23.43
CA ILE A 1051 -27.20 -17.97 -24.08
C ILE A 1051 -27.21 -19.46 -24.45
N GLN A 1052 -27.77 -20.33 -23.60
CA GLN A 1052 -27.95 -21.75 -23.92
C GLN A 1052 -28.90 -21.97 -25.10
N GLU A 1053 -30.01 -21.23 -25.15
CA GLU A 1053 -31.00 -21.31 -26.23
C GLU A 1053 -30.43 -20.83 -27.58
N HIS A 1054 -29.59 -19.81 -27.57
CA HIS A 1054 -29.02 -19.23 -28.79
C HIS A 1054 -27.67 -19.84 -29.20
N GLY A 1055 -26.97 -20.48 -28.26
CA GLY A 1055 -25.67 -21.13 -28.43
C GLY A 1055 -24.51 -20.17 -28.65
N THR A 1056 -24.64 -19.23 -29.60
CA THR A 1056 -23.62 -18.21 -29.92
C THR A 1056 -24.23 -16.80 -29.83
N ILE A 1057 -23.57 -15.90 -29.11
CA ILE A 1057 -23.94 -14.48 -29.02
C ILE A 1057 -22.83 -13.58 -29.59
N SER A 1058 -23.22 -12.39 -30.07
CA SER A 1058 -22.30 -11.40 -30.65
C SER A 1058 -22.42 -10.05 -29.95
N PRO A 1059 -21.31 -9.32 -29.72
CA PRO A 1059 -21.34 -8.03 -29.03
C PRO A 1059 -21.88 -6.93 -29.95
N VAL A 1060 -23.20 -6.84 -30.06
CA VAL A 1060 -23.90 -5.82 -30.84
C VAL A 1060 -24.37 -4.70 -29.92
N VAL A 1061 -24.17 -3.45 -30.34
CA VAL A 1061 -24.75 -2.26 -29.70
C VAL A 1061 -25.91 -1.80 -30.57
N GLU A 1062 -27.13 -1.99 -30.07
CA GLU A 1062 -28.41 -1.64 -30.68
C GLU A 1062 -29.03 -0.39 -30.02
N SER A 1063 -28.63 -0.05 -28.78
CA SER A 1063 -29.07 1.16 -28.10
C SER A 1063 -28.54 2.43 -28.76
N ASP A 1064 -29.43 3.42 -28.90
CA ASP A 1064 -29.15 4.68 -29.60
C ASP A 1064 -29.38 5.88 -28.67
N TRP A 1065 -28.53 6.00 -27.65
CA TRP A 1065 -28.51 7.17 -26.77
C TRP A 1065 -27.11 7.75 -26.64
N TYR A 1066 -27.03 9.05 -26.40
CA TYR A 1066 -25.77 9.73 -26.12
C TYR A 1066 -25.95 10.90 -25.15
N ILE A 1067 -24.82 11.36 -24.60
CA ILE A 1067 -24.76 12.50 -23.69
C ILE A 1067 -24.26 13.71 -24.48
N SER A 1068 -24.98 14.83 -24.37
CA SER A 1068 -24.61 16.09 -25.00
C SER A 1068 -24.13 17.09 -23.96
N THR A 1069 -22.97 17.71 -24.20
CA THR A 1069 -22.48 18.86 -23.46
C THR A 1069 -22.82 20.20 -24.13
N THR A 1070 -23.47 20.13 -25.30
CA THR A 1070 -24.03 21.28 -26.03
C THR A 1070 -25.56 21.24 -25.95
N PRO A 1071 -26.25 22.40 -26.00
CA PRO A 1071 -27.71 22.42 -26.01
C PRO A 1071 -28.27 21.59 -27.17
N VAL A 1072 -29.26 20.75 -26.88
CA VAL A 1072 -29.91 19.88 -27.87
C VAL A 1072 -31.23 20.51 -28.27
N GLN A 1073 -31.42 20.70 -29.58
CA GLN A 1073 -32.69 21.17 -30.10
C GLN A 1073 -33.75 20.07 -30.01
N GLU A 1074 -34.90 20.40 -29.43
CA GLU A 1074 -36.03 19.48 -29.27
C GLU A 1074 -36.78 19.39 -30.60
N GLU A 1075 -36.94 18.17 -31.11
CA GLU A 1075 -37.73 17.91 -32.30
C GLU A 1075 -39.22 18.11 -32.01
N VAL A 1076 -39.90 18.85 -32.89
CA VAL A 1076 -41.34 19.10 -32.80
C VAL A 1076 -42.03 18.35 -33.93
N GLU A 1077 -43.13 17.63 -33.65
CA GLU A 1077 -43.92 16.93 -34.67
C GLU A 1077 -44.43 17.95 -35.72
N VAL A 1078 -43.95 17.86 -36.97
CA VAL A 1078 -44.48 18.65 -38.09
C VAL A 1078 -45.67 17.89 -38.68
N SER A 1079 -46.87 18.48 -38.60
CA SER A 1079 -48.06 17.95 -39.27
C SER A 1079 -47.94 18.09 -40.79
N GLN A 1080 -48.21 16.99 -41.51
CA GLN A 1080 -48.04 16.91 -42.96
C GLN A 1080 -49.00 17.84 -43.72
N GLY A 1081 -48.44 18.63 -44.64
CA GLY A 1081 -49.13 19.32 -45.72
C GLY A 1081 -48.40 19.08 -47.05
N THR A 1082 -49.13 18.59 -48.03
CA THR A 1082 -48.71 18.10 -49.37
C THR A 1082 -48.02 19.13 -50.27
N THR A 1083 -46.94 18.74 -50.99
CA THR A 1083 -46.86 18.71 -52.48
C THR A 1083 -45.48 18.26 -52.99
N GLN A 1084 -45.50 17.64 -54.18
CA GLN A 1084 -44.43 16.92 -54.89
C GLN A 1084 -43.82 17.81 -56.03
N PRO A 1085 -42.91 17.33 -56.90
CA PRO A 1085 -41.44 17.38 -56.80
C PRO A 1085 -40.75 18.21 -57.94
N SER A 1086 -39.55 18.77 -57.74
CA SER A 1086 -38.69 19.15 -58.89
C SER A 1086 -37.19 19.29 -58.62
N GLN A 1087 -36.45 18.42 -59.33
CA GLN A 1087 -35.20 18.63 -60.08
C GLN A 1087 -33.90 19.11 -59.39
N GLN A 1088 -32.88 18.29 -59.63
CA GLN A 1088 -31.45 18.53 -59.43
C GLN A 1088 -30.97 19.84 -60.07
N THR A 1089 -30.03 20.53 -59.42
CA THR A 1089 -28.77 20.89 -60.08
C THR A 1089 -27.67 21.12 -59.03
N GLU A 1090 -26.50 20.56 -59.31
CA GLU A 1090 -25.26 20.74 -58.56
C GLU A 1090 -24.82 22.22 -58.54
N GLN A 1091 -24.38 22.70 -57.38
CA GLN A 1091 -23.37 23.75 -57.28
C GLN A 1091 -22.52 23.54 -56.02
N GLN A 1092 -21.34 22.96 -56.23
CA GLN A 1092 -20.13 23.23 -55.44
C GLN A 1092 -19.94 24.76 -55.41
N THR A 1093 -19.95 25.43 -54.26
CA THR A 1093 -18.84 25.84 -53.38
C THR A 1093 -19.44 27.00 -52.55
N ALA A 1094 -19.14 27.24 -51.29
CA ALA A 1094 -17.81 27.30 -50.70
C ALA A 1094 -17.82 26.96 -49.21
N SER A 1095 -16.80 26.19 -48.84
CA SER A 1095 -16.12 26.23 -47.55
C SER A 1095 -16.03 27.65 -46.96
N GLN A 1096 -16.37 27.80 -45.68
CA GLN A 1096 -15.52 28.58 -44.79
C GLN A 1096 -14.68 27.59 -43.95
N PRO A 1097 -13.36 27.54 -44.19
CA PRO A 1097 -12.39 26.96 -43.28
C PRO A 1097 -12.22 27.87 -42.05
N VAL A 1098 -11.61 27.54 -40.93
CA VAL A 1098 -11.05 26.35 -40.25
C VAL A 1098 -10.28 26.98 -39.08
N TYR A 1099 -10.09 26.31 -37.94
CA TYR A 1099 -8.88 26.65 -37.17
C TYR A 1099 -7.72 26.33 -38.11
N ASN A 1100 -7.22 27.33 -38.85
CA ASN A 1100 -6.19 27.17 -39.88
C ASN A 1100 -4.94 26.47 -39.35
N TYR A 1101 -4.85 26.26 -38.03
CA TYR A 1101 -3.74 25.67 -37.33
C TYR A 1101 -4.23 24.76 -36.18
N GLY A 1102 -3.54 23.64 -35.97
CA GLY A 1102 -3.71 22.75 -34.83
C GLY A 1102 -2.36 22.40 -34.23
N ILE A 1103 -2.30 22.25 -32.90
CA ILE A 1103 -1.09 21.87 -32.16
C ILE A 1103 -1.12 20.39 -31.79
N VAL A 1104 -0.06 19.66 -32.12
CA VAL A 1104 0.06 18.23 -31.83
C VAL A 1104 0.23 18.00 -30.33
N THR A 1105 -0.64 17.22 -29.71
CA THR A 1105 -0.62 16.91 -28.26
C THR A 1105 0.03 15.56 -27.94
N ALA A 1106 0.11 14.64 -28.91
CA ALA A 1106 0.78 13.35 -28.78
C ALA A 1106 2.32 13.44 -28.89
N SER A 1107 3.03 12.47 -28.32
CA SER A 1107 4.51 12.42 -28.33
C SER A 1107 5.13 12.34 -29.71
N ALA A 1108 4.50 11.58 -30.58
CA ALA A 1108 4.78 11.44 -31.98
C ALA A 1108 3.45 11.14 -32.66
N LEU A 1109 3.00 12.01 -33.55
CA LEU A 1109 1.77 11.82 -34.29
C LEU A 1109 2.09 11.40 -35.72
N ASN A 1110 1.71 10.17 -36.08
CA ASN A 1110 1.91 9.65 -37.41
C ASN A 1110 1.08 10.43 -38.43
N VAL A 1111 1.74 10.90 -39.50
CA VAL A 1111 1.12 11.42 -40.71
C VAL A 1111 0.93 10.26 -41.68
N ARG A 1112 -0.28 10.09 -42.20
CA ARG A 1112 -0.65 8.97 -43.08
C ARG A 1112 -1.09 9.45 -44.46
N GLU A 1113 -1.01 8.56 -45.44
CA GLU A 1113 -1.46 8.80 -46.83
C GLU A 1113 -2.98 8.99 -46.95
N GLY A 1114 -3.78 8.54 -45.97
CA GLY A 1114 -5.25 8.65 -45.97
C GLY A 1114 -5.85 8.70 -44.56
N ALA A 1115 -7.13 9.06 -44.48
CA ALA A 1115 -7.90 9.24 -43.24
C ALA A 1115 -8.32 7.90 -42.62
N GLY A 1116 -7.36 7.20 -42.00
CA GLY A 1116 -7.62 5.93 -41.31
C GLY A 1116 -6.36 5.21 -40.84
N LEU A 1117 -6.50 4.34 -39.85
CA LEU A 1117 -5.37 3.60 -39.26
C LEU A 1117 -4.72 2.57 -40.20
N GLY A 1118 -5.44 2.14 -41.24
CA GLY A 1118 -4.94 1.20 -42.25
C GLY A 1118 -4.07 1.82 -43.35
N TYR A 1119 -4.01 3.15 -43.46
CA TYR A 1119 -3.19 3.83 -44.47
C TYR A 1119 -1.71 3.90 -44.06
N LYS A 1120 -0.81 3.85 -45.04
CA LYS A 1120 0.64 3.89 -44.83
C LYS A 1120 1.06 5.17 -44.09
N VAL A 1121 1.95 5.03 -43.12
CA VAL A 1121 2.59 6.16 -42.42
C VAL A 1121 3.66 6.76 -43.34
N ILE A 1122 3.54 8.05 -43.63
CA ILE A 1122 4.43 8.82 -44.50
C ILE A 1122 5.29 9.85 -43.74
N GLY A 1123 5.06 10.02 -42.45
CA GLY A 1123 5.84 10.91 -41.60
C GLY A 1123 5.37 10.90 -40.15
N VAL A 1124 6.03 11.70 -39.32
CA VAL A 1124 5.71 11.86 -37.90
C VAL A 1124 5.86 13.33 -37.50
N LEU A 1125 4.93 13.84 -36.70
CA LEU A 1125 4.96 15.18 -36.11
C LEU A 1125 5.25 15.10 -34.60
N PRO A 1126 6.17 15.91 -34.07
CA PRO A 1126 6.44 15.95 -32.64
C PRO A 1126 5.39 16.77 -31.87
N ALA A 1127 5.27 16.51 -30.57
CA ALA A 1127 4.41 17.29 -29.67
C ALA A 1127 4.75 18.79 -29.68
N GLY A 1128 3.73 19.63 -29.62
CA GLY A 1128 3.84 21.08 -29.67
C GLY A 1128 3.98 21.64 -31.09
N LYS A 1129 4.11 20.80 -32.12
CA LYS A 1129 4.17 21.26 -33.51
C LYS A 1129 2.81 21.80 -33.93
N VAL A 1130 2.80 23.03 -34.43
CA VAL A 1130 1.63 23.62 -35.08
C VAL A 1130 1.62 23.23 -36.56
N VAL A 1131 0.47 22.77 -37.05
CA VAL A 1131 0.26 22.35 -38.44
C VAL A 1131 -1.00 22.99 -39.00
N THR A 1132 -1.00 23.29 -40.30
CA THR A 1132 -2.18 23.85 -40.95
C THR A 1132 -3.21 22.76 -41.18
N LEU A 1133 -4.40 22.94 -40.62
CA LEU A 1133 -5.53 22.02 -40.84
C LEU A 1133 -6.25 22.49 -42.10
N LEU A 1134 -6.41 21.60 -43.07
CA LEU A 1134 -7.04 21.92 -44.37
C LEU A 1134 -8.49 21.44 -44.41
N GLU A 1135 -8.77 20.28 -43.82
CA GLU A 1135 -10.06 19.60 -43.88
C GLU A 1135 -10.14 18.55 -42.75
N GLU A 1136 -11.31 18.26 -42.19
CA GLU A 1136 -11.51 17.11 -41.30
C GLU A 1136 -12.37 16.06 -41.99
N VAL A 1137 -11.90 14.80 -42.01
CA VAL A 1137 -12.61 13.66 -42.59
C VAL A 1137 -12.50 12.47 -41.64
N ASN A 1138 -13.64 11.99 -41.14
CA ASN A 1138 -13.77 10.78 -40.31
C ASN A 1138 -12.81 10.74 -39.09
N GLY A 1139 -12.65 11.88 -38.39
CA GLY A 1139 -11.77 12.00 -37.23
C GLY A 1139 -10.28 12.10 -37.58
N TRP A 1140 -9.94 12.47 -38.82
CA TRP A 1140 -8.58 12.79 -39.25
C TRP A 1140 -8.54 14.18 -39.87
N TYR A 1141 -7.54 14.98 -39.50
CA TYR A 1141 -7.24 16.23 -40.18
C TYR A 1141 -6.35 15.99 -41.39
N LYS A 1142 -6.76 16.51 -42.53
CA LYS A 1142 -5.93 16.68 -43.72
C LYS A 1142 -5.01 17.87 -43.51
N ILE A 1143 -3.73 17.69 -43.79
CA ILE A 1143 -2.67 18.70 -43.62
C ILE A 1143 -1.78 18.76 -44.87
N ASP A 1144 -1.14 19.90 -45.08
CA ASP A 1144 0.02 19.96 -45.98
C ASP A 1144 1.26 19.48 -45.20
N TYR A 1145 1.90 18.43 -45.71
CA TYR A 1145 3.10 17.84 -45.14
C TYR A 1145 4.18 17.75 -46.23
N ASN A 1146 5.12 18.70 -46.21
CA ASN A 1146 6.23 18.82 -47.16
C ASN A 1146 5.79 18.93 -48.64
N GLY A 1147 4.73 19.69 -48.93
CA GLY A 1147 4.22 19.89 -50.29
C GLY A 1147 3.41 18.70 -50.83
N LYS A 1148 3.00 17.78 -49.93
CA LYS A 1148 2.12 16.64 -50.22
C LYS A 1148 0.98 16.58 -49.20
N THR A 1149 -0.14 16.01 -49.59
CA THR A 1149 -1.27 15.79 -48.68
C THR A 1149 -0.96 14.66 -47.69
N GLY A 1150 -1.13 14.94 -46.40
CA GLY A 1150 -1.07 13.95 -45.33
C GLY A 1150 -2.26 14.04 -44.38
N TYR A 1151 -2.52 12.99 -43.63
CA TYR A 1151 -3.64 12.90 -42.69
C TYR A 1151 -3.15 12.56 -41.29
N ILE A 1152 -3.60 13.29 -40.28
CA ILE A 1152 -3.25 13.10 -38.87
C ILE A 1152 -4.50 12.90 -38.03
N TYR A 1153 -4.44 12.05 -37.02
CA TYR A 1153 -5.63 11.71 -36.25
C TYR A 1153 -6.05 12.87 -35.34
N SER A 1154 -7.29 13.36 -35.49
CA SER A 1154 -7.73 14.62 -34.88
C SER A 1154 -7.71 14.58 -33.35
N LYS A 1155 -7.90 13.40 -32.75
CA LYS A 1155 -7.78 13.16 -31.30
C LYS A 1155 -6.46 13.65 -30.67
N TYR A 1156 -5.38 13.73 -31.46
CA TYR A 1156 -4.05 14.13 -30.99
C TYR A 1156 -3.63 15.52 -31.45
N VAL A 1157 -4.59 16.34 -31.86
CA VAL A 1157 -4.38 17.70 -32.34
C VAL A 1157 -5.39 18.62 -31.67
N ALA A 1158 -4.92 19.59 -30.89
CA ALA A 1158 -5.79 20.62 -30.32
C ALA A 1158 -5.85 21.83 -31.25
N ALA A 1159 -7.03 22.40 -31.46
CA ALA A 1159 -7.18 23.64 -32.24
C ALA A 1159 -6.35 24.78 -31.63
N THR A 1160 -5.69 25.59 -32.48
CA THR A 1160 -4.86 26.70 -32.00
C THR A 1160 -4.86 27.89 -32.99
N PRO A 1161 -4.72 29.15 -32.53
CA PRO A 1161 -4.58 30.31 -33.43
C PRO A 1161 -3.31 30.23 -34.28
N ASN A 1162 -3.20 31.03 -35.36
CA ASN A 1162 -1.95 31.15 -36.10
C ASN A 1162 -0.88 31.83 -35.21
N PRO A 1163 0.30 31.21 -34.95
CA PRO A 1163 1.37 31.83 -34.17
C PRO A 1163 1.87 33.19 -34.72
N SER A 1164 1.60 33.47 -35.99
CA SER A 1164 2.01 34.71 -36.68
C SER A 1164 1.05 35.90 -36.49
N ASN A 1165 -0.19 35.65 -36.00
CA ASN A 1165 -1.27 36.65 -35.88
C ASN A 1165 -1.87 36.75 -34.46
N VAL A 1166 -1.10 36.43 -33.42
CA VAL A 1166 -1.56 36.49 -32.02
C VAL A 1166 -1.24 37.86 -31.39
N VAL A 1167 -2.23 38.45 -30.71
CA VAL A 1167 -2.03 39.67 -29.91
C VAL A 1167 -1.29 39.30 -28.64
N VAL A 1168 -0.12 39.93 -28.40
CA VAL A 1168 0.62 39.77 -27.15
C VAL A 1168 -0.10 40.59 -26.07
N LEU A 1169 -0.63 39.90 -25.05
CA LEU A 1169 -1.36 40.51 -23.96
C LEU A 1169 -0.41 41.24 -22.99
N LYS A 1170 0.73 40.60 -22.68
CA LYS A 1170 1.80 41.16 -21.85
C LYS A 1170 3.10 40.39 -22.02
N ALA A 1171 4.21 40.98 -21.63
CA ALA A 1171 5.47 40.29 -21.45
C ALA A 1171 5.71 40.04 -19.96
N VAL A 1172 6.17 38.85 -19.60
CA VAL A 1172 6.48 38.47 -18.21
C VAL A 1172 7.86 37.84 -18.13
N LYS A 1173 8.59 38.04 -17.04
CA LYS A 1173 9.90 37.42 -16.83
C LYS A 1173 9.81 36.22 -15.93
N VAL A 1174 10.51 35.15 -16.29
CA VAL A 1174 10.59 33.93 -15.49
C VAL A 1174 11.32 34.21 -14.17
N THR A 1175 10.69 33.92 -13.04
CA THR A 1175 11.24 34.12 -11.69
C THR A 1175 11.73 32.83 -11.02
N ALA A 1176 11.47 31.66 -11.61
CA ALA A 1176 11.99 30.38 -11.13
C ALA A 1176 13.50 30.23 -11.41
N LYS A 1177 14.33 30.23 -10.35
CA LYS A 1177 15.81 30.15 -10.45
C LYS A 1177 16.32 28.85 -11.11
N SER A 1178 15.57 27.76 -11.04
CA SER A 1178 15.87 26.47 -11.69
C SER A 1178 15.34 26.36 -13.13
N GLY A 1179 14.76 27.42 -13.69
CA GLY A 1179 14.05 27.42 -14.96
C GLY A 1179 12.58 27.02 -14.82
N LEU A 1180 11.73 27.54 -15.71
CA LEU A 1180 10.28 27.31 -15.69
C LEU A 1180 9.87 26.34 -16.78
N ASN A 1181 9.17 25.27 -16.40
CA ASN A 1181 8.68 24.27 -17.33
C ASN A 1181 7.61 24.86 -18.26
N VAL A 1182 7.76 24.60 -19.56
CA VAL A 1182 6.76 24.88 -20.59
C VAL A 1182 6.05 23.56 -20.92
N ARG A 1183 4.72 23.57 -20.93
CA ARG A 1183 3.87 22.39 -21.08
C ARG A 1183 2.93 22.51 -22.28
N VAL A 1184 2.42 21.38 -22.77
CA VAL A 1184 1.47 21.35 -23.91
C VAL A 1184 0.11 21.97 -23.62
N ASN A 1185 -0.34 21.99 -22.35
CA ASN A 1185 -1.59 22.63 -21.91
C ASN A 1185 -1.46 23.14 -20.45
N ASN A 1186 -2.48 23.83 -19.95
CA ASN A 1186 -2.52 24.56 -18.66
C ASN A 1186 -2.73 23.66 -17.42
N SER A 1187 -2.05 22.52 -17.34
CA SER A 1187 -2.12 21.59 -16.21
C SER A 1187 -0.74 21.20 -15.69
N ILE A 1188 -0.59 21.02 -14.36
CA ILE A 1188 0.67 20.55 -13.75
C ILE A 1188 1.02 19.12 -14.18
N ASN A 1189 0.00 18.32 -14.51
CA ASN A 1189 0.13 16.94 -14.99
C ASN A 1189 0.34 16.89 -16.52
N ALA A 1190 0.22 18.03 -17.21
CA ALA A 1190 0.42 18.12 -18.64
C ALA A 1190 1.87 17.82 -19.01
N ARG A 1191 2.10 17.20 -20.16
CA ARG A 1191 3.46 16.88 -20.60
C ARG A 1191 4.31 18.13 -20.77
N LYS A 1192 5.53 18.09 -20.22
CA LYS A 1192 6.57 19.10 -20.40
C LYS A 1192 7.13 19.01 -21.82
N ILE A 1193 7.08 20.13 -22.55
CA ILE A 1193 7.65 20.27 -23.91
C ILE A 1193 8.95 21.07 -23.93
N GLY A 1194 9.30 21.66 -22.80
CA GLY A 1194 10.58 22.33 -22.62
C GLY A 1194 10.68 23.02 -21.28
N ALA A 1195 11.73 23.80 -21.11
CA ALA A 1195 11.87 24.73 -20.00
C ALA A 1195 12.53 26.01 -20.51
N VAL A 1196 12.24 27.11 -19.82
CA VAL A 1196 12.81 28.43 -20.09
C VAL A 1196 13.63 28.88 -18.88
N PRO A 1197 14.89 29.32 -19.06
CA PRO A 1197 15.76 29.71 -17.93
C PRO A 1197 15.22 30.87 -17.10
N TYR A 1198 15.75 31.02 -15.89
CA TYR A 1198 15.52 32.20 -15.04
C TYR A 1198 15.81 33.50 -15.79
N GLY A 1199 14.94 34.50 -15.63
CA GLY A 1199 15.06 35.81 -16.27
C GLY A 1199 14.59 35.87 -17.73
N THR A 1200 14.23 34.73 -18.34
CA THR A 1200 13.70 34.69 -19.72
C THR A 1200 12.40 35.48 -19.81
N GLU A 1201 12.31 36.38 -20.78
CA GLU A 1201 11.08 37.13 -21.06
C GLU A 1201 10.16 36.33 -22.00
N LEU A 1202 8.92 36.14 -21.58
CA LEU A 1202 7.91 35.37 -22.29
C LEU A 1202 6.78 36.30 -22.74
N LYS A 1203 6.39 36.19 -24.01
CA LYS A 1203 5.22 36.90 -24.56
C LYS A 1203 3.97 36.07 -24.26
N VAL A 1204 3.16 36.57 -23.33
CA VAL A 1204 1.88 35.97 -22.94
C VAL A 1204 0.82 36.34 -23.97
N VAL A 1205 0.13 35.32 -24.47
CA VAL A 1205 -0.92 35.43 -25.47
C VAL A 1205 -2.27 34.93 -24.95
N GLY A 1206 -2.31 34.35 -23.74
CA GLY A 1206 -3.53 33.90 -23.05
C GLY A 1206 -3.28 33.61 -21.57
N GLU A 1207 -4.31 33.76 -20.74
CA GLU A 1207 -4.26 33.54 -19.28
C GLU A 1207 -5.38 32.58 -18.86
N TYR A 1208 -5.03 31.54 -18.07
CA TYR A 1208 -5.95 30.45 -17.72
C TYR A 1208 -5.70 29.93 -16.31
N ASN A 1209 -6.51 30.33 -15.33
CA ASN A 1209 -6.51 29.82 -13.95
C ASN A 1209 -5.10 29.54 -13.37
N GLY A 1210 -4.27 30.57 -13.33
CA GLY A 1210 -2.90 30.49 -12.81
C GLY A 1210 -1.85 30.04 -13.82
N TRP A 1211 -2.18 29.84 -15.10
CA TRP A 1211 -1.25 29.56 -16.19
C TRP A 1211 -1.24 30.67 -17.24
N TYR A 1212 -0.08 30.87 -17.86
CA TYR A 1212 0.09 31.71 -19.05
C TYR A 1212 0.37 30.84 -20.26
N GLN A 1213 -0.39 31.04 -21.33
CA GLN A 1213 -0.04 30.57 -22.66
C GLN A 1213 0.97 31.55 -23.26
N VAL A 1214 2.10 31.03 -23.72
CA VAL A 1214 3.23 31.80 -24.22
C VAL A 1214 3.66 31.29 -25.59
N LEU A 1215 4.23 32.18 -26.39
CA LEU A 1215 4.91 31.79 -27.62
C LEU A 1215 6.20 31.05 -27.27
N TYR A 1216 6.37 29.83 -27.79
CA TYR A 1216 7.50 28.96 -27.48
C TYR A 1216 7.91 28.14 -28.72
N ASN A 1217 9.18 28.26 -29.15
CA ASN A 1217 9.77 27.53 -30.29
C ASN A 1217 8.93 27.51 -31.58
N GLY A 1218 8.35 28.66 -31.97
CA GLY A 1218 7.54 28.79 -33.18
C GLY A 1218 6.12 28.21 -33.08
N GLY A 1219 5.67 27.86 -31.87
CA GLY A 1219 4.30 27.45 -31.53
C GLY A 1219 3.86 28.01 -30.18
N PHE A 1220 2.99 27.29 -29.47
CA PHE A 1220 2.50 27.68 -28.16
C PHE A 1220 2.91 26.68 -27.07
N GLY A 1221 3.12 27.20 -25.86
CA GLY A 1221 3.29 26.42 -24.65
C GLY A 1221 2.68 27.10 -23.44
N TYR A 1222 2.52 26.37 -22.35
CA TYR A 1222 1.90 26.87 -21.13
C TYR A 1222 2.91 26.83 -19.98
N VAL A 1223 3.02 27.96 -19.27
CA VAL A 1223 3.86 28.12 -18.08
C VAL A 1223 3.00 28.53 -16.89
N TYR A 1224 3.38 28.14 -15.69
CA TYR A 1224 2.58 28.46 -14.51
C TYR A 1224 2.89 29.89 -14.06
N ALA A 1225 1.86 30.75 -14.05
CA ALA A 1225 1.97 32.21 -13.89
C ALA A 1225 2.65 32.62 -12.59
N LYS A 1226 2.49 31.83 -11.51
CA LYS A 1226 3.12 32.10 -10.20
C LYS A 1226 4.65 32.14 -10.22
N TYR A 1227 5.26 31.63 -11.29
CA TYR A 1227 6.71 31.62 -11.50
C TYR A 1227 7.16 32.63 -12.56
N THR A 1228 6.34 33.65 -12.79
CA THR A 1228 6.64 34.78 -13.67
C THR A 1228 6.28 36.10 -12.98
N LYS A 1229 6.89 37.21 -13.38
CA LYS A 1229 6.62 38.56 -12.84
C LYS A 1229 6.54 39.59 -13.95
#